data_AF-A0AAP0PT13-F1
#
_entry.id   AF-A0AAP0PT13-F1
#
_cell.length_a   1.000
_cell.length_b   1.000
_cell.length_c   1.000
_cell.angle_alpha   90.00
_cell.angle_beta   90.00
_cell.angle_gamma   90.00
#
_symmetry.space_group_name_H-M   'P 1'
#
loop_
_entity.id
_entity.type
_entity.pdbx_description
1 polymer ?
#
loop_
_entity_poly.entity_id
_entity_poly.type
_entity_poly.pdbx_seq_one_letter_code
_entity_poly.pdbx_strand_id
1 'polypeptide(L)'
;MEKEVLVFNGGGGGGDGTDCEDCSCYDAIVIGSGYGGSVAACRMARAGIKVCLIEKGRRWESQDFPTQPLKFVMSAIRMNLGGIKFGAKDALFQIHEQGDSVAVTACGLGGGSLINAGVMASTPLRARRNPKWPKEWDKDWELCEATASTMLGSQSAPIEFSNAQVMNNIVEEEIEESFRSSINLSINFESSSQGKRSCLACGNCLSGCPYNAKNSTDKNYLASAIKSGCEIKTQCQVQYIAENLEEGCNKEGSNGEKPRKRWRVFLNDIDYISSDFVIISGGVLGTAEILFKSQNRGLTVSERLGHGFGCNGNNVAYVDGSPAPLNAFGLDKTQFSKIPYQERPGPSISSSYTSSLGFSIQTAVVPVSFPKLLFKGIWTFGWPTESWFSQSIIDKLKQIFSYKNSQGMILNTVGFDENNGRITFDEDAERISFTPPQDPLLARKIQGFQKLSKRLGGSLFMSKYRSTSVHLLGGCSVAADNTNGVCNHYGQVFDPSLPEMVHPGLYICDASLIPCSIGINPCLTIATIAEHVSRHLVQDILTYKNSLRQRQLPNPNFLLNVDKCAKEVEHEIPTRKCLSMDEKLEENPTGTVVIWETMRGYISGMPCTAYLRMKMNSKRKKRVYEQNQAIGEAEDFLLKGKIGGYVIFEALEKSKLYIIDGVVDMCRVDDRTPYTQYMHYHLILASASGSKYILEGQKIMNPFLLGAYAWRESTTLHVTLRRVHQSSSAENVDLKGQLHISFMELLRSIMSLSGNKRQRFVYLLSQSLLRTYVLQVPRGRHWDPSPGNLNEQAYPPCIFHEIQTEDGVTISCRQWKCSQSGRSEVERRKNPVLLINGYSIESYCLPTEPKDLVRSLLEEGYETWLLEARLHPRHPSNDFTIEDIGKFDIPAAIKKMQEPDKPSVRIHVIAHCVGGLAIHIALMGGHISADNIASLCCSNSSMFFKLNASSLFKMKLPIVPIAMAILGKDTILPLIKPSKVNLRQKALKCIARLIPCYQRCTYDECTVVSGIFGSSFWHENLSASMHHWFYKTSVSRLPMSAFPHLRKICNAGFIVDSDGQNKYLIHPERMAVPTLYISGGRTLLVTPETSFLANQYMRLHQSGLRHTRVVVDGFGHLDLLVGEESYKKVFPHILSHIGLVEQGRHVVTGAKESKYCKEALSWSDDPFEDRKRGVHIRTFNGKYFSAEILPSVFLLMHLV
;
A
#
# COMPACT_ATOMS: atom_id res chain seq x y z
N MET A 1 25.91 23.06 6.89
CA MET A 1 25.93 24.05 5.80
C MET A 1 24.64 23.91 5.04
N GLU A 2 23.70 24.79 5.40
CA GLU A 2 22.35 24.90 4.88
C GLU A 2 22.39 25.18 3.37
N LYS A 3 21.50 24.53 2.62
CA LYS A 3 21.37 24.70 1.16
C LYS A 3 20.10 25.51 0.91
N GLU A 4 20.29 26.72 0.40
CA GLU A 4 19.24 27.62 -0.06
C GLU A 4 18.43 26.99 -1.20
N VAL A 5 17.11 26.96 -1.02
CA VAL A 5 16.11 26.81 -2.07
C VAL A 5 15.81 28.22 -2.58
N LEU A 6 16.27 28.57 -3.78
CA LEU A 6 16.02 29.91 -4.34
C LEU A 6 14.72 29.94 -5.15
N VAL A 7 13.71 30.59 -4.57
CA VAL A 7 12.53 31.16 -5.25
C VAL A 7 12.92 32.54 -5.79
N PHE A 8 12.85 32.77 -7.09
CA PHE A 8 13.11 34.10 -7.67
C PHE A 8 11.85 34.96 -7.63
N ASN A 9 11.74 35.83 -6.62
CA ASN A 9 10.89 37.03 -6.66
C ASN A 9 11.80 38.27 -6.65
N GLY A 10 11.82 39.02 -7.75
CA GLY A 10 12.48 40.33 -7.81
C GLY A 10 11.49 41.42 -7.39
N GLY A 11 11.73 42.08 -6.24
CA GLY A 11 11.03 43.29 -5.84
C GLY A 11 10.83 43.45 -4.32
N GLY A 12 11.89 43.93 -3.64
CA GLY A 12 11.94 44.60 -2.33
C GLY A 12 10.85 44.39 -1.26
N GLY A 13 11.25 43.79 -0.14
CA GLY A 13 10.54 43.85 1.15
C GLY A 13 10.80 42.58 1.96
N GLY A 14 11.54 42.68 3.07
CA GLY A 14 11.99 41.54 3.88
C GLY A 14 10.85 40.63 4.34
N GLY A 15 11.07 39.32 4.25
CA GLY A 15 10.11 38.30 4.67
C GLY A 15 10.77 36.92 4.74
N ASP A 16 10.54 36.25 5.88
CA ASP A 16 10.98 34.91 6.26
C ASP A 16 10.77 33.84 5.17
N GLY A 17 11.69 32.87 5.16
CA GLY A 17 11.63 31.67 4.33
C GLY A 17 10.35 30.88 4.60
N THR A 18 9.46 30.88 3.62
CA THR A 18 8.19 30.14 3.65
C THR A 18 8.41 28.75 3.07
N ASP A 19 8.27 27.76 3.94
CA ASP A 19 8.14 26.35 3.60
C ASP A 19 6.85 26.10 2.80
N CYS A 20 6.94 25.09 1.93
CA CYS A 20 5.91 24.57 1.05
C CYS A 20 4.69 24.02 1.81
N GLU A 21 3.74 24.89 2.13
CA GLU A 21 2.41 24.58 2.65
C GLU A 21 1.31 24.88 1.61
N ASP A 22 1.06 23.90 0.76
CA ASP A 22 -0.28 23.48 0.34
C ASP A 22 -0.08 22.10 -0.29
N CYS A 23 -1.07 21.21 -0.31
CA CYS A 23 -1.02 20.07 -1.22
C CYS A 23 -1.10 20.65 -2.64
N SER A 24 0.06 21.02 -3.21
CA SER A 24 0.17 21.86 -4.39
C SER A 24 -0.49 21.17 -5.58
N CYS A 25 -1.70 21.64 -5.86
CA CYS A 25 -2.62 21.08 -6.83
C CYS A 25 -2.13 21.46 -8.24
N TYR A 26 -1.09 20.78 -8.73
CA TYR A 26 -0.65 20.93 -10.13
C TYR A 26 -1.67 20.28 -11.05
N ASP A 27 -1.90 20.91 -12.20
CA ASP A 27 -2.68 20.32 -13.27
C ASP A 27 -1.83 19.27 -14.00
N ALA A 28 -0.55 19.59 -14.24
CA ALA A 28 0.39 18.75 -14.95
C ALA A 28 1.78 18.68 -14.30
N ILE A 29 2.42 17.52 -14.37
CA ILE A 29 3.81 17.29 -13.97
C ILE A 29 4.64 16.94 -15.21
N VAL A 30 5.77 17.61 -15.40
CA VAL A 30 6.76 17.31 -16.44
C VAL A 30 8.00 16.70 -15.81
N ILE A 31 8.42 15.54 -16.28
CA ILE A 31 9.58 14.81 -15.74
C ILE A 31 10.75 14.96 -16.71
N GLY A 32 11.79 15.69 -16.30
CA GLY A 32 12.97 15.97 -17.10
C GLY A 32 12.90 17.32 -17.83
N SER A 33 14.06 17.98 -17.93
CA SER A 33 14.19 19.36 -18.43
C SER A 33 14.92 19.51 -19.76
N GLY A 34 15.06 18.41 -20.51
CA GLY A 34 15.64 18.43 -21.86
C GLY A 34 14.76 19.15 -22.89
N TYR A 35 15.07 18.99 -24.19
CA TYR A 35 14.30 19.60 -25.28
C TYR A 35 12.79 19.37 -25.14
N GLY A 36 12.38 18.11 -25.05
CA GLY A 36 10.98 17.71 -24.87
C GLY A 36 10.26 18.40 -23.72
N GLY A 37 10.72 18.13 -22.50
CA GLY A 37 10.12 18.63 -21.26
C GLY A 37 10.13 20.16 -21.17
N SER A 38 11.17 20.82 -21.68
CA SER A 38 11.22 22.29 -21.70
C SER A 38 10.16 22.90 -22.61
N VAL A 39 9.93 22.31 -23.80
CA VAL A 39 8.86 22.74 -24.73
C VAL A 39 7.50 22.50 -24.10
N ALA A 40 7.24 21.29 -23.59
CA ALA A 40 5.97 20.94 -22.95
C ALA A 40 5.63 21.86 -21.77
N ALA A 41 6.58 22.07 -20.87
CA ALA A 41 6.40 22.97 -19.72
C ALA A 41 6.14 24.41 -20.16
N CYS A 42 6.87 24.91 -21.16
CA CYS A 42 6.69 26.25 -21.70
C CYS A 42 5.30 26.45 -22.31
N ARG A 43 4.88 25.55 -23.19
CA ARG A 43 3.59 25.67 -23.89
C ARG A 43 2.41 25.52 -22.93
N MET A 44 2.48 24.60 -21.98
CA MET A 44 1.46 24.45 -20.95
C MET A 44 1.38 25.67 -20.01
N ALA A 45 2.51 26.14 -19.48
CA ALA A 45 2.52 27.30 -18.60
C ALA A 45 2.01 28.57 -19.29
N ARG A 46 2.38 28.79 -20.56
CA ARG A 46 1.87 29.90 -21.38
C ARG A 46 0.36 29.83 -21.63
N ALA A 47 -0.22 28.64 -21.57
CA ALA A 47 -1.67 28.43 -21.65
C ALA A 47 -2.39 28.59 -20.29
N GLY A 48 -1.68 28.99 -19.23
CA GLY A 48 -2.26 29.18 -17.89
C GLY A 48 -2.47 27.88 -17.10
N ILE A 49 -1.82 26.78 -17.51
CA ILE A 49 -1.87 25.49 -16.81
C ILE A 49 -0.87 25.53 -15.65
N LYS A 50 -1.25 25.01 -14.47
CA LYS A 50 -0.35 24.91 -13.31
C LYS A 50 0.61 23.73 -13.50
N VAL A 51 1.86 24.02 -13.84
CA VAL A 51 2.88 23.02 -14.19
C VAL A 51 3.97 22.94 -13.12
N CYS A 52 4.32 21.71 -12.72
CA CYS A 52 5.55 21.42 -11.99
C CYS A 52 6.51 20.62 -12.88
N LEU A 53 7.70 21.15 -13.13
CA LEU A 53 8.78 20.43 -13.80
C LEU A 53 9.74 19.85 -12.76
N ILE A 54 10.07 18.56 -12.89
CA ILE A 54 10.96 17.83 -11.98
C ILE A 54 12.22 17.41 -12.74
N GLU A 55 13.39 17.81 -12.26
CA GLU A 55 14.70 17.50 -12.85
C GLU A 55 15.60 16.78 -11.84
N LYS A 56 16.19 15.65 -12.26
CA LYS A 56 17.08 14.84 -11.41
C LYS A 56 18.42 15.52 -11.13
N GLY A 57 18.93 16.30 -12.07
CA GLY A 57 20.18 17.04 -11.93
C GLY A 57 20.03 18.38 -11.24
N ARG A 58 21.15 19.02 -10.93
CA ARG A 58 21.18 20.40 -10.41
C ARG A 58 21.10 21.43 -11.53
N ARG A 59 20.91 22.70 -11.17
CA ARG A 59 21.13 23.83 -12.08
C ARG A 59 22.63 24.04 -12.27
N TRP A 60 23.06 24.21 -13.52
CA TRP A 60 24.46 24.45 -13.89
C TRP A 60 24.61 25.87 -14.40
N GLU A 61 25.38 26.68 -13.68
CA GLU A 61 25.70 28.05 -14.09
C GLU A 61 27.01 28.08 -14.89
N SER A 62 27.28 29.20 -15.57
CA SER A 62 28.46 29.35 -16.43
C SER A 62 29.79 29.03 -15.73
N GLN A 63 29.91 29.36 -14.44
CA GLN A 63 31.07 29.10 -13.59
C GLN A 63 31.19 27.64 -13.10
N ASP A 64 30.09 26.88 -13.13
CA ASP A 64 30.08 25.48 -12.73
C ASP A 64 30.76 24.60 -13.79
N PHE A 65 30.64 24.96 -15.07
CA PHE A 65 31.17 24.16 -16.16
C PHE A 65 32.69 23.96 -16.04
N PRO A 66 33.18 22.73 -16.28
CA PRO A 66 34.58 22.41 -16.12
C PRO A 66 35.41 23.08 -17.21
N THR A 67 36.43 23.81 -16.78
CA THR A 67 37.45 24.46 -17.63
C THR A 67 38.82 23.82 -17.48
N GLN A 68 38.95 22.76 -16.68
CA GLN A 68 40.20 22.04 -16.43
C GLN A 68 39.95 20.52 -16.34
N PRO A 69 40.89 19.67 -16.79
CA PRO A 69 40.75 18.20 -16.77
C PRO A 69 40.49 17.59 -15.41
N LEU A 70 41.18 18.04 -14.36
CA LEU A 70 41.00 17.48 -13.02
C LEU A 70 39.59 17.75 -12.48
N LYS A 71 39.08 18.98 -12.65
CA LYS A 71 37.71 19.36 -12.27
C LYS A 71 36.68 18.54 -13.07
N PHE A 72 36.90 18.33 -14.37
CA PHE A 72 36.03 17.51 -15.20
C PHE A 72 35.89 16.08 -14.67
N VAL A 73 37.00 15.40 -14.41
CA VAL A 73 37.00 14.01 -13.91
C VAL A 73 36.39 13.93 -12.51
N MET A 74 36.71 14.87 -11.61
CA MET A 74 36.26 14.79 -10.22
C MET A 74 34.78 15.14 -10.00
N SER A 75 34.22 16.09 -10.75
CA SER A 75 32.89 16.64 -10.45
C SER A 75 31.85 16.56 -11.57
N ALA A 76 32.27 16.31 -12.82
CA ALA A 76 31.35 16.36 -13.95
C ALA A 76 30.99 14.98 -14.52
N ILE A 77 31.71 13.91 -14.17
CA ILE A 77 31.49 12.57 -14.74
C ILE A 77 30.92 11.60 -13.72
N ARG A 78 29.93 10.82 -14.15
CA ARG A 78 29.45 9.62 -13.49
C ARG A 78 29.53 8.43 -14.44
N MET A 79 30.14 7.35 -13.97
CA MET A 79 30.28 6.11 -14.72
C MET A 79 30.24 4.90 -13.78
N ASN A 80 29.94 3.72 -14.33
CA ASN A 80 29.95 2.46 -13.60
C ASN A 80 30.89 1.50 -14.31
N LEU A 81 32.07 1.24 -13.73
CA LEU A 81 33.07 0.32 -14.25
C LEU A 81 33.04 -0.97 -13.42
N GLY A 82 32.68 -2.10 -14.04
CA GLY A 82 32.72 -3.41 -13.39
C GLY A 82 31.90 -3.50 -12.08
N GLY A 83 30.84 -2.70 -11.94
CA GLY A 83 30.00 -2.64 -10.74
C GLY A 83 30.35 -1.53 -9.74
N ILE A 84 31.50 -0.85 -9.90
CA ILE A 84 31.92 0.26 -9.04
C ILE A 84 31.40 1.59 -9.61
N LYS A 85 30.58 2.29 -8.82
CA LYS A 85 30.03 3.61 -9.18
C LYS A 85 31.02 4.72 -8.85
N PHE A 86 31.49 5.44 -9.87
CA PHE A 86 32.33 6.63 -9.75
C PHE A 86 31.51 7.90 -10.03
N GLY A 87 31.74 8.97 -9.24
CA GLY A 87 31.12 10.28 -9.45
C GLY A 87 29.76 10.52 -8.77
N ALA A 88 29.43 11.81 -8.56
CA ALA A 88 28.20 12.25 -7.90
C ALA A 88 26.94 11.90 -8.71
N LYS A 89 25.79 11.68 -8.05
CA LYS A 89 24.52 11.32 -8.72
C LYS A 89 24.03 12.38 -9.70
N ASP A 90 24.31 13.65 -9.40
CA ASP A 90 23.95 14.83 -10.18
C ASP A 90 25.11 15.33 -11.08
N ALA A 91 26.14 14.51 -11.31
CA ALA A 91 27.22 14.83 -12.24
C ALA A 91 26.67 15.03 -13.66
N LEU A 92 27.20 16.02 -14.37
CA LEU A 92 26.68 16.49 -15.66
C LEU A 92 26.67 15.40 -16.75
N PHE A 93 27.72 14.57 -16.82
CA PHE A 93 27.88 13.50 -17.80
C PHE A 93 27.56 12.16 -17.15
N GLN A 94 26.61 11.44 -17.74
CA GLN A 94 26.18 10.12 -17.32
C GLN A 94 26.58 9.12 -18.41
N ILE A 95 27.59 8.30 -18.12
CA ILE A 95 28.19 7.35 -19.08
C ILE A 95 27.62 5.96 -18.84
N HIS A 96 27.10 5.37 -19.92
CA HIS A 96 26.49 4.04 -19.94
C HIS A 96 27.27 3.15 -20.91
N GLU A 97 28.12 2.28 -20.38
CA GLU A 97 28.89 1.29 -21.13
C GLU A 97 28.15 -0.06 -21.10
N GLN A 98 27.89 -0.63 -22.28
CA GLN A 98 27.24 -1.94 -22.44
C GLN A 98 27.87 -2.69 -23.62
N GLY A 99 28.60 -3.77 -23.31
CA GLY A 99 29.31 -4.57 -24.31
C GLY A 99 30.28 -3.72 -25.13
N ASP A 100 30.09 -3.67 -26.44
CA ASP A 100 30.91 -2.92 -27.40
C ASP A 100 30.34 -1.54 -27.76
N SER A 101 29.45 -0.98 -26.93
CA SER A 101 28.87 0.35 -27.13
C SER A 101 28.93 1.20 -25.87
N VAL A 102 29.07 2.51 -26.08
CA VAL A 102 28.96 3.52 -25.03
C VAL A 102 27.95 4.59 -25.41
N ALA A 103 27.13 4.97 -24.44
CA ALA A 103 26.17 6.05 -24.56
C ALA A 103 26.43 7.11 -23.49
N VAL A 104 26.39 8.38 -23.86
CA VAL A 104 26.58 9.50 -22.92
C VAL A 104 25.35 10.39 -22.91
N THR A 105 24.81 10.64 -21.72
CA THR A 105 23.64 11.48 -21.49
C THR A 105 23.96 12.60 -20.50
N ALA A 106 23.17 13.67 -20.53
CA ALA A 106 23.34 14.81 -19.64
C ALA A 106 22.42 14.74 -18.41
N CYS A 107 22.86 15.30 -17.28
CA CYS A 107 22.08 15.42 -16.04
C CYS A 107 22.17 16.84 -15.49
N GLY A 108 21.08 17.59 -15.57
CA GLY A 108 21.04 18.99 -15.16
C GLY A 108 19.85 19.75 -15.76
N LEU A 109 19.52 20.90 -15.17
CA LEU A 109 18.41 21.74 -15.64
C LEU A 109 18.71 22.28 -17.06
N GLY A 110 18.07 21.70 -18.07
CA GLY A 110 18.33 21.92 -19.50
C GLY A 110 18.74 20.66 -20.27
N GLY A 111 19.03 19.56 -19.56
CA GLY A 111 19.39 18.26 -20.12
C GLY A 111 20.53 18.33 -21.15
N GLY A 112 20.38 17.60 -22.26
CA GLY A 112 21.41 17.50 -23.31
C GLY A 112 21.82 18.84 -23.94
N SER A 113 20.96 19.86 -23.89
CA SER A 113 21.28 21.20 -24.42
C SER A 113 22.45 21.86 -23.69
N LEU A 114 22.70 21.48 -22.44
CA LEU A 114 23.82 21.99 -21.63
C LEU A 114 25.18 21.57 -22.19
N ILE A 115 25.29 20.38 -22.81
CA ILE A 115 26.59 19.81 -23.24
C ILE A 115 26.68 19.49 -24.73
N ASN A 116 25.62 19.66 -25.52
CA ASN A 116 25.72 19.48 -26.97
C ASN A 116 26.49 20.63 -27.66
N ALA A 117 26.79 20.46 -28.94
CA ALA A 117 27.45 21.48 -29.76
C ALA A 117 26.51 22.60 -30.25
N GLY A 118 25.21 22.51 -29.96
CA GLY A 118 24.21 23.49 -30.42
C GLY A 118 23.79 23.36 -31.88
N VAL A 119 24.15 22.27 -32.58
CA VAL A 119 23.78 22.03 -33.99
C VAL A 119 22.26 21.88 -34.15
N MET A 120 21.68 22.71 -35.03
CA MET A 120 20.25 22.77 -35.37
C MET A 120 20.07 22.37 -36.84
N ALA A 121 20.18 21.07 -37.11
CA ALA A 121 19.99 20.50 -38.44
C ALA A 121 18.52 20.15 -38.69
N SER A 122 17.99 20.54 -39.85
CA SER A 122 16.64 20.21 -40.27
C SER A 122 16.48 18.73 -40.60
N THR A 123 15.33 18.18 -40.26
CA THR A 123 15.09 16.73 -40.39
C THR A 123 15.05 16.33 -41.86
N PRO A 124 15.90 15.39 -42.31
CA PRO A 124 16.00 15.07 -43.73
C PRO A 124 14.73 14.39 -44.23
N LEU A 125 14.32 14.71 -45.46
CA LEU A 125 13.17 14.07 -46.13
C LEU A 125 13.26 12.55 -46.15
N ARG A 126 14.47 11.99 -46.24
CA ARG A 126 14.70 10.54 -46.16
C ARG A 126 14.19 9.94 -44.84
N ALA A 127 14.42 10.62 -43.71
CA ALA A 127 13.95 10.16 -42.42
C ALA A 127 12.41 10.26 -42.33
N ARG A 128 11.83 11.38 -42.81
CA ARG A 128 10.37 11.59 -42.87
C ARG A 128 9.64 10.59 -43.79
N ARG A 129 10.32 10.08 -44.82
CA ARG A 129 9.79 9.04 -45.73
C ARG A 129 9.94 7.61 -45.19
N ASN A 130 10.55 7.42 -44.02
CA ASN A 130 10.66 6.10 -43.43
C ASN A 130 9.24 5.56 -43.13
N PRO A 131 8.90 4.30 -43.45
CA PRO A 131 7.57 3.75 -43.17
C PRO A 131 7.14 3.81 -41.70
N LYS A 132 8.11 3.84 -40.77
CA LYS A 132 7.85 3.97 -39.33
C LYS A 132 7.57 5.41 -38.89
N TRP A 133 7.83 6.41 -39.73
CA TRP A 133 7.58 7.81 -39.43
C TRP A 133 6.08 8.11 -39.45
N PRO A 134 5.50 8.73 -38.39
CA PRO A 134 4.09 9.10 -38.39
C PRO A 134 3.77 10.13 -39.46
N LYS A 135 2.82 9.81 -40.33
CA LYS A 135 2.35 10.74 -41.37
C LYS A 135 1.59 11.93 -40.78
N GLU A 136 1.04 11.76 -39.58
CA GLU A 136 0.31 12.80 -38.85
C GLU A 136 1.21 13.97 -38.47
N TRP A 137 2.50 13.72 -38.21
CA TRP A 137 3.48 14.76 -37.91
C TRP A 137 3.74 15.68 -39.11
N ASP A 138 3.57 15.20 -40.35
CA ASP A 138 3.78 16.01 -41.55
C ASP A 138 2.71 17.10 -41.73
N LYS A 139 1.60 17.07 -40.99
CA LYS A 139 0.51 18.06 -41.12
C LYS A 139 0.89 19.45 -40.64
N ASP A 140 1.74 19.54 -39.61
CA ASP A 140 2.17 20.81 -39.00
C ASP A 140 3.69 20.85 -38.74
N TRP A 141 4.45 19.97 -39.40
CA TRP A 141 5.90 19.83 -39.23
C TRP A 141 6.63 21.16 -39.44
N GLU A 142 6.39 21.81 -40.57
CA GLU A 142 7.09 23.04 -40.97
C GLU A 142 6.80 24.19 -40.00
N LEU A 143 5.57 24.26 -39.48
CA LEU A 143 5.18 25.24 -38.46
C LEU A 143 5.89 24.96 -37.12
N CYS A 144 5.92 23.70 -36.71
CA CYS A 144 6.56 23.29 -35.46
C CYS A 144 8.08 23.48 -35.54
N GLU A 145 8.71 23.16 -36.68
CA GLU A 145 10.15 23.33 -36.89
C GLU A 145 10.54 24.80 -36.92
N ALA A 146 9.76 25.65 -37.60
CA ALA A 146 9.97 27.10 -37.58
C ALA A 146 9.86 27.66 -36.15
N THR A 147 8.83 27.25 -35.41
CA THR A 147 8.62 27.66 -34.01
C THR A 147 9.80 27.24 -33.13
N ALA A 148 10.24 25.99 -33.27
CA ALA A 148 11.38 25.45 -32.53
C ALA A 148 12.68 26.18 -32.86
N SER A 149 12.94 26.40 -34.14
CA SER A 149 14.11 27.11 -34.66
C SER A 149 14.19 28.54 -34.13
N THR A 150 13.08 29.29 -34.13
CA THR A 150 13.00 30.65 -33.59
C THR A 150 13.25 30.69 -32.09
N MET A 151 12.58 29.83 -31.30
CA MET A 151 12.76 29.80 -29.84
C MET A 151 14.18 29.41 -29.43
N LEU A 152 14.81 28.49 -30.16
CA LEU A 152 16.19 28.08 -29.95
C LEU A 152 17.22 29.09 -30.49
N GLY A 153 16.78 30.16 -31.18
CA GLY A 153 17.70 31.17 -31.72
C GLY A 153 18.70 30.57 -32.71
N SER A 154 18.20 29.71 -33.60
CA SER A 154 18.98 29.04 -34.64
C SER A 154 19.55 30.07 -35.63
N GLN A 155 20.88 30.13 -35.74
CA GLN A 155 21.56 31.06 -36.65
C GLN A 155 22.88 30.49 -37.18
N SER A 156 23.30 30.94 -38.37
CA SER A 156 24.59 30.55 -38.95
C SER A 156 25.75 31.27 -38.25
N ALA A 157 26.93 30.67 -38.24
CA ALA A 157 28.13 31.36 -37.78
C ALA A 157 28.47 32.54 -38.71
N PRO A 158 28.90 33.71 -38.19
CA PRO A 158 29.13 34.91 -38.99
C PRO A 158 30.38 34.82 -39.89
N ILE A 159 31.28 33.89 -39.58
CA ILE A 159 32.52 33.65 -40.31
C ILE A 159 32.79 32.15 -40.38
N GLU A 160 33.66 31.78 -41.31
CA GLU A 160 34.18 30.43 -41.41
C GLU A 160 35.48 30.27 -40.61
N PHE A 161 35.53 29.28 -39.72
CA PHE A 161 36.69 29.00 -38.86
C PHE A 161 37.67 28.02 -39.51
N SER A 162 38.92 28.01 -39.03
CA SER A 162 40.06 27.26 -39.63
C SER A 162 39.76 25.78 -39.91
N ASN A 163 39.11 25.07 -38.99
CA ASN A 163 38.75 23.67 -39.18
C ASN A 163 37.75 23.45 -40.33
N ALA A 164 36.80 24.36 -40.52
CA ALA A 164 35.84 24.32 -41.62
C ALA A 164 36.53 24.64 -42.95
N GLN A 165 37.41 25.65 -42.99
CA GLN A 165 38.19 26.02 -44.17
C GLN A 165 39.06 24.86 -44.68
N VAL A 166 39.82 24.23 -43.78
CA VAL A 166 40.68 23.08 -44.13
C VAL A 166 39.85 21.93 -44.67
N MET A 167 38.71 21.64 -44.04
CA MET A 167 37.85 20.55 -44.46
C MET A 167 37.15 20.81 -45.79
N ASN A 168 36.73 22.05 -46.10
CA ASN A 168 36.17 22.37 -47.41
C ASN A 168 37.17 22.11 -48.53
N ASN A 169 38.41 22.58 -48.38
CA ASN A 169 39.45 22.38 -49.39
C ASN A 169 39.66 20.89 -49.68
N ILE A 170 39.66 20.04 -48.64
CA ILE A 170 39.82 18.59 -48.78
C ILE A 170 38.60 17.94 -49.45
N VAL A 171 37.40 18.42 -49.17
CA VAL A 171 36.15 17.87 -49.71
C VAL A 171 35.95 18.28 -51.17
N GLU A 172 36.25 19.53 -51.55
CA GLU A 172 36.15 20.05 -52.92
C GLU A 172 37.16 19.41 -53.87
N GLU A 173 38.33 19.02 -53.39
CA GLU A 173 39.40 18.48 -54.24
C GLU A 173 39.25 16.97 -54.55
N GLU A 174 38.72 16.13 -53.64
CA GLU A 174 38.87 14.67 -53.81
C GLU A 174 37.84 13.74 -53.15
N ILE A 175 36.90 14.23 -52.33
CA ILE A 175 35.81 13.37 -51.87
C ILE A 175 34.67 13.49 -52.88
N GLU A 176 34.90 12.92 -54.07
CA GLU A 176 33.82 12.66 -55.03
C GLU A 176 32.66 12.04 -54.24
N GLU A 177 31.50 12.70 -54.32
CA GLU A 177 30.27 12.35 -53.62
C GLU A 177 30.04 12.91 -52.19
N SER A 178 30.77 13.93 -51.72
CA SER A 178 30.41 14.67 -50.48
C SER A 178 30.16 16.16 -50.73
N PHE A 179 29.12 16.72 -50.10
CA PHE A 179 28.82 18.15 -50.17
C PHE A 179 28.76 18.78 -48.79
N ARG A 180 29.13 20.07 -48.73
CA ARG A 180 29.04 20.87 -47.51
C ARG A 180 27.57 21.11 -47.17
N SER A 181 27.19 20.77 -45.94
CA SER A 181 25.88 21.08 -45.39
C SER A 181 25.97 22.38 -44.59
N SER A 182 25.13 23.37 -44.92
CA SER A 182 24.98 24.57 -44.10
C SER A 182 24.46 24.19 -42.71
N ILE A 183 25.11 24.66 -41.64
CA ILE A 183 24.72 24.37 -40.27
C ILE A 183 24.27 25.65 -39.58
N ASN A 184 23.09 25.58 -38.99
CA ASN A 184 22.67 26.56 -37.99
C ASN A 184 22.99 26.07 -36.58
N LEU A 185 23.28 27.02 -35.71
CA LEU A 185 23.71 26.81 -34.33
C LEU A 185 22.80 27.59 -33.38
N SER A 186 22.43 26.96 -32.28
CA SER A 186 21.74 27.55 -31.13
C SER A 186 22.75 28.24 -30.19
N ILE A 187 23.50 29.20 -30.74
CA ILE A 187 24.58 29.94 -30.08
C ILE A 187 24.40 31.41 -30.41
N ASN A 188 24.56 32.32 -29.44
CA ASN A 188 24.48 33.75 -29.70
C ASN A 188 25.79 34.29 -30.30
N PHE A 189 25.77 34.79 -31.53
CA PHE A 189 26.93 35.45 -32.17
C PHE A 189 26.87 36.97 -32.12
N GLU A 190 25.69 37.56 -31.92
CA GLU A 190 25.50 39.01 -31.90
C GLU A 190 25.67 39.62 -30.50
N SER A 191 26.11 40.87 -30.43
CA SER A 191 26.17 41.65 -29.20
C SER A 191 24.80 42.25 -28.88
N SER A 192 23.98 41.59 -28.06
CA SER A 192 22.67 42.10 -27.65
C SER A 192 22.64 42.56 -26.18
N SER A 193 21.92 43.66 -25.91
CA SER A 193 21.59 44.17 -24.59
C SER A 193 20.60 43.25 -23.85
N GLN A 194 20.78 43.11 -22.53
CA GLN A 194 20.10 42.21 -21.57
C GLN A 194 20.61 40.75 -21.50
N GLY A 195 21.61 40.52 -20.64
CA GLY A 195 21.95 39.21 -20.05
C GLY A 195 22.63 38.16 -20.94
N LYS A 196 22.47 38.23 -22.27
CA LYS A 196 23.08 37.30 -23.24
C LYS A 196 24.46 37.79 -23.68
N ARG A 197 25.48 36.92 -23.57
CA ARG A 197 26.85 37.22 -24.05
C ARG A 197 27.07 36.67 -25.45
N SER A 198 27.82 37.40 -26.27
CA SER A 198 28.24 36.92 -27.59
C SER A 198 29.24 35.77 -27.47
N CYS A 199 29.23 34.86 -28.43
CA CYS A 199 30.14 33.72 -28.51
C CYS A 199 31.58 34.20 -28.65
N LEU A 200 32.48 33.65 -27.84
CA LEU A 200 33.90 33.98 -27.88
C LEU A 200 34.73 33.04 -28.77
N ALA A 201 34.08 32.13 -29.51
CA ALA A 201 34.74 31.13 -30.37
C ALA A 201 35.75 30.22 -29.63
N CYS A 202 35.47 29.90 -28.37
CA CYS A 202 36.43 29.20 -27.48
C CYS A 202 36.50 27.67 -27.62
N GLY A 203 35.64 27.02 -28.40
CA GLY A 203 35.67 25.56 -28.59
C GLY A 203 35.16 24.68 -27.44
N ASN A 204 34.70 25.25 -26.31
CA ASN A 204 34.33 24.49 -25.10
C ASN A 204 32.83 24.09 -25.01
N CYS A 205 32.07 24.09 -26.11
CA CYS A 205 30.62 23.86 -26.07
C CYS A 205 30.25 22.46 -25.56
N LEU A 206 31.08 21.45 -25.88
CA LEU A 206 30.86 20.04 -25.50
C LEU A 206 31.05 19.74 -24.01
N SER A 207 31.72 20.62 -23.26
CA SER A 207 31.84 20.55 -21.79
C SER A 207 30.81 21.41 -21.06
N GLY A 208 29.93 22.08 -21.81
CA GLY A 208 29.09 23.18 -21.33
C GLY A 208 29.78 24.54 -21.46
N CYS A 209 29.01 25.57 -21.81
CA CYS A 209 29.54 26.87 -22.21
C CYS A 209 29.88 27.75 -20.98
N PRO A 210 31.16 27.99 -20.66
CA PRO A 210 31.53 28.74 -19.46
C PRO A 210 31.35 30.26 -19.60
N TYR A 211 30.98 30.73 -20.79
CA TYR A 211 30.85 32.16 -21.12
C TYR A 211 29.41 32.59 -21.40
N ASN A 212 28.45 31.72 -21.14
CA ASN A 212 27.02 32.01 -21.25
C ASN A 212 26.52 32.35 -22.68
N ALA A 213 27.24 31.96 -23.74
CA ALA A 213 26.87 32.26 -25.14
C ALA A 213 25.98 31.20 -25.81
N LYS A 214 26.04 29.94 -25.36
CA LYS A 214 25.18 28.87 -25.89
C LYS A 214 23.74 29.07 -25.41
N ASN A 215 22.78 29.03 -26.34
CA ASN A 215 21.35 29.19 -26.06
C ASN A 215 20.71 27.85 -25.69
N SER A 216 21.15 27.27 -24.58
CA SER A 216 20.59 26.04 -24.00
C SER A 216 19.15 26.26 -23.48
N THR A 217 18.41 25.17 -23.26
CA THR A 217 16.96 25.26 -23.00
C THR A 217 16.58 25.96 -21.70
N ASP A 218 17.50 26.04 -20.74
CA ASP A 218 17.44 26.86 -19.52
C ASP A 218 17.29 28.36 -19.81
N LYS A 219 17.74 28.83 -20.99
CA LYS A 219 17.76 30.26 -21.36
C LYS A 219 16.69 30.66 -22.35
N ASN A 220 15.92 29.70 -22.87
CA ASN A 220 14.82 29.95 -23.81
C ASN A 220 13.49 29.39 -23.27
N TYR A 221 13.16 28.13 -23.56
CA TYR A 221 11.91 27.49 -23.18
C TYR A 221 11.69 27.48 -21.68
N LEU A 222 12.66 27.05 -20.87
CA LEU A 222 12.51 27.01 -19.42
C LEU A 222 12.41 28.42 -18.82
N ALA A 223 13.20 29.38 -19.33
CA ALA A 223 13.08 30.77 -18.93
C ALA A 223 11.67 31.33 -19.22
N SER A 224 11.09 31.00 -20.39
CA SER A 224 9.71 31.37 -20.71
C SER A 224 8.70 30.62 -19.84
N ALA A 225 8.93 29.35 -19.52
CA ALA A 225 8.04 28.55 -18.67
C ALA A 225 7.96 29.13 -17.25
N ILE A 226 9.11 29.45 -16.65
CA ILE A 226 9.20 30.07 -15.32
C ILE A 226 8.48 31.43 -15.33
N LYS A 227 8.71 32.26 -16.35
CA LYS A 227 8.03 33.56 -16.50
C LYS A 227 6.50 33.41 -16.60
N SER A 228 6.02 32.27 -17.10
CA SER A 228 4.59 31.94 -17.19
C SER A 228 4.05 31.17 -15.99
N GLY A 229 4.81 31.02 -14.89
CA GLY A 229 4.35 30.42 -13.64
C GLY A 229 4.63 28.91 -13.50
N CYS A 230 5.52 28.33 -14.32
CA CYS A 230 5.99 26.96 -14.11
C CYS A 230 6.92 26.90 -12.90
N GLU A 231 6.63 25.99 -11.96
CA GLU A 231 7.53 25.67 -10.86
C GLU A 231 8.55 24.61 -11.27
N ILE A 232 9.80 24.72 -10.83
CA ILE A 232 10.87 23.77 -11.16
C ILE A 232 11.49 23.21 -9.88
N LYS A 233 11.52 21.88 -9.76
CA LYS A 233 12.19 21.14 -8.69
C LYS A 233 13.42 20.44 -9.24
N THR A 234 14.61 20.89 -8.84
CA THR A 234 15.89 20.27 -9.24
C THR A 234 16.38 19.28 -8.18
N GLN A 235 17.40 18.47 -8.52
CA GLN A 235 17.94 17.41 -7.66
C GLN A 235 16.87 16.43 -7.16
N CYS A 236 15.84 16.23 -7.97
CA CYS A 236 14.65 15.46 -7.64
C CYS A 236 14.47 14.39 -8.71
N GLN A 237 14.75 13.13 -8.34
CA GLN A 237 14.64 12.01 -9.27
C GLN A 237 13.30 11.31 -9.10
N VAL A 238 12.48 11.32 -10.15
CA VAL A 238 11.30 10.47 -10.24
C VAL A 238 11.74 9.02 -10.40
N GLN A 239 11.18 8.12 -9.58
CA GLN A 239 11.47 6.69 -9.63
C GLN A 239 10.48 5.93 -10.51
N TYR A 240 9.20 6.23 -10.35
CA TYR A 240 8.10 5.59 -11.08
C TYR A 240 6.84 6.45 -10.96
N ILE A 241 5.81 6.07 -11.71
CA ILE A 241 4.47 6.63 -11.64
C ILE A 241 3.46 5.51 -11.35
N ALA A 242 2.37 5.86 -10.68
CA ALA A 242 1.26 4.94 -10.46
C ALA A 242 -0.08 5.67 -10.65
N GLU A 243 -1.06 4.94 -11.12
CA GLU A 243 -2.44 5.39 -11.19
C GLU A 243 -3.06 5.44 -9.78
N ASN A 244 -3.95 6.39 -9.55
CA ASN A 244 -4.67 6.54 -8.28
C ASN A 244 -5.95 5.70 -8.28
N LEU A 245 -6.07 4.74 -7.37
CA LEU A 245 -6.97 3.59 -7.49
C LEU A 245 -8.25 3.61 -6.65
N GLU A 246 -8.71 4.77 -6.20
CA GLU A 246 -10.03 4.82 -5.55
C GLU A 246 -11.16 4.86 -6.60
N GLU A 247 -11.34 3.74 -7.29
CA GLU A 247 -12.61 3.37 -7.90
C GLU A 247 -13.59 3.01 -6.77
N GLY A 248 -14.43 3.96 -6.34
CA GLY A 248 -15.49 3.65 -5.37
C GLY A 248 -16.30 4.81 -4.79
N CYS A 249 -15.74 6.02 -4.65
CA CYS A 249 -16.45 7.16 -4.04
C CYS A 249 -17.01 8.19 -5.04
N ASN A 250 -17.13 7.84 -6.32
CA ASN A 250 -17.96 8.60 -7.26
C ASN A 250 -19.39 8.03 -7.35
N LYS A 251 -19.93 7.53 -6.23
CA LYS A 251 -21.38 7.49 -6.03
C LYS A 251 -21.76 8.74 -5.26
N GLU A 252 -22.58 9.53 -5.93
CA GLU A 252 -23.24 10.75 -5.51
C GLU A 252 -23.39 10.93 -3.99
N GLY A 253 -22.89 12.07 -3.49
CA GLY A 253 -23.48 12.78 -2.35
C GLY A 253 -23.23 12.22 -0.95
N SER A 254 -22.07 12.53 -0.36
CA SER A 254 -21.99 12.94 1.05
C SER A 254 -20.59 13.48 1.37
N ASN A 255 -20.52 14.74 1.79
CA ASN A 255 -19.35 15.48 2.29
C ASN A 255 -18.25 15.86 1.26
N GLY A 256 -18.48 16.94 0.50
CA GLY A 256 -17.53 18.01 0.14
C GLY A 256 -16.05 17.75 -0.24
N GLU A 257 -15.58 16.52 -0.40
CA GLU A 257 -14.17 16.22 -0.67
C GLU A 257 -13.84 16.42 -2.16
N LYS A 258 -12.74 17.15 -2.44
CA LYS A 258 -12.28 17.41 -3.81
C LYS A 258 -11.93 16.08 -4.50
N PRO A 259 -12.24 15.91 -5.81
CA PRO A 259 -11.88 14.71 -6.55
C PRO A 259 -10.36 14.51 -6.54
N ARG A 260 -9.93 13.28 -6.23
CA ARG A 260 -8.50 12.93 -6.20
C ARG A 260 -7.94 12.91 -7.64
N LYS A 261 -6.73 13.45 -7.79
CA LYS A 261 -5.98 13.51 -9.07
C LYS A 261 -5.62 12.11 -9.59
N ARG A 262 -5.61 11.94 -10.92
CA ARG A 262 -5.44 10.64 -11.61
C ARG A 262 -4.11 9.93 -11.35
N TRP A 263 -3.00 10.67 -11.35
CA TRP A 263 -1.65 10.10 -11.31
C TRP A 263 -0.90 10.49 -10.05
N ARG A 264 -0.04 9.58 -9.58
CA ARG A 264 0.95 9.81 -8.51
C ARG A 264 2.36 9.61 -9.07
N VAL A 265 3.19 10.63 -8.91
CA VAL A 265 4.59 10.66 -9.37
C VAL A 265 5.51 10.49 -8.16
N PHE A 266 6.13 9.32 -8.04
CA PHE A 266 6.90 8.94 -6.86
C PHE A 266 8.36 9.39 -6.96
N LEU A 267 8.82 10.08 -5.91
CA LEU A 267 10.20 10.55 -5.74
C LEU A 267 11.04 9.52 -4.98
N ASN A 268 10.38 8.68 -4.19
CA ASN A 268 10.91 7.51 -3.52
C ASN A 268 9.73 6.55 -3.25
N ASP A 269 9.92 5.48 -2.47
CA ASP A 269 8.84 4.50 -2.21
C ASP A 269 7.64 5.04 -1.41
N ILE A 270 7.70 6.29 -0.90
CA ILE A 270 6.71 6.87 0.01
C ILE A 270 6.21 8.23 -0.47
N ASP A 271 7.15 9.11 -0.85
CA ASP A 271 6.85 10.50 -1.21
C ASP A 271 6.48 10.58 -2.69
N TYR A 272 5.30 11.16 -2.98
CA TYR A 272 4.81 11.38 -4.32
C TYR A 272 4.12 12.74 -4.46
N ILE A 273 4.01 13.21 -5.70
CA ILE A 273 3.22 14.39 -6.09
C ILE A 273 2.08 13.91 -6.99
N SER A 274 0.85 14.38 -6.76
CA SER A 274 -0.30 13.98 -7.57
C SER A 274 -0.64 15.00 -8.66
N SER A 275 -1.10 14.53 -9.81
CA SER A 275 -1.55 15.39 -10.93
C SER A 275 -2.55 14.68 -11.85
N ASP A 276 -3.26 15.44 -12.68
CA ASP A 276 -4.15 14.85 -13.69
C ASP A 276 -3.41 14.47 -14.97
N PHE A 277 -2.27 15.11 -15.23
CA PHE A 277 -1.46 14.91 -16.41
C PHE A 277 0.01 14.72 -16.03
N VAL A 278 0.66 13.71 -16.60
CA VAL A 278 2.08 13.43 -16.41
C VAL A 278 2.75 13.32 -17.78
N ILE A 279 3.81 14.11 -17.99
CA ILE A 279 4.59 14.15 -19.21
C ILE A 279 5.99 13.64 -18.88
N ILE A 280 6.36 12.48 -19.42
CA ILE A 280 7.68 11.89 -19.26
C ILE A 280 8.61 12.41 -20.37
N SER A 281 9.72 13.03 -19.96
CA SER A 281 10.78 13.53 -20.82
C SER A 281 12.16 13.29 -20.17
N GLY A 282 12.37 12.09 -19.62
CA GLY A 282 13.61 11.68 -18.94
C GLY A 282 14.79 11.45 -19.89
N GLY A 283 14.62 11.66 -21.19
CA GLY A 283 15.51 11.19 -22.24
C GLY A 283 15.32 9.68 -22.47
N VAL A 284 15.79 9.16 -23.60
CA VAL A 284 15.54 7.76 -24.03
C VAL A 284 15.69 6.73 -22.91
N LEU A 285 16.83 6.78 -22.22
CA LEU A 285 17.14 5.86 -21.13
C LEU A 285 16.32 6.11 -19.86
N GLY A 286 16.12 7.37 -19.48
CA GLY A 286 15.38 7.73 -18.26
C GLY A 286 13.87 7.50 -18.39
N THR A 287 13.31 7.77 -19.56
CA THR A 287 11.90 7.52 -19.87
C THR A 287 11.59 6.03 -19.85
N ALA A 288 12.43 5.21 -20.48
CA ALA A 288 12.30 3.75 -20.41
C ALA A 288 12.43 3.24 -18.97
N GLU A 289 13.41 3.73 -18.19
CA GLU A 289 13.60 3.33 -16.78
C GLU A 289 12.36 3.60 -15.93
N ILE A 290 11.75 4.79 -16.05
CA ILE A 290 10.53 5.14 -15.32
C ILE A 290 9.39 4.20 -15.70
N LEU A 291 9.19 3.92 -16.99
CA LEU A 291 8.12 3.05 -17.46
C LEU A 291 8.31 1.60 -17.02
N PHE A 292 9.53 1.04 -17.11
CA PHE A 292 9.80 -0.31 -16.57
C PHE A 292 9.53 -0.39 -15.06
N LYS A 293 10.00 0.59 -14.29
CA LYS A 293 9.75 0.64 -12.84
C LYS A 293 8.27 0.81 -12.49
N SER A 294 7.50 1.49 -13.35
CA SER A 294 6.05 1.67 -13.22
C SER A 294 5.30 0.39 -13.60
N GLN A 295 5.78 -0.33 -14.64
CA GLN A 295 5.25 -1.63 -15.04
C GLN A 295 5.36 -2.64 -13.91
N ASN A 296 6.52 -2.70 -13.23
CA ASN A 296 6.73 -3.54 -12.06
C ASN A 296 5.80 -3.20 -10.88
N ARG A 297 5.12 -2.04 -10.94
CA ARG A 297 4.17 -1.52 -9.95
C ARG A 297 2.75 -1.46 -10.51
N GLY A 298 2.45 -2.25 -11.54
CA GLY A 298 1.11 -2.49 -12.06
C GLY A 298 0.63 -1.51 -13.12
N LEU A 299 1.49 -0.63 -13.65
CA LEU A 299 1.15 0.14 -14.85
C LEU A 299 1.23 -0.79 -16.07
N THR A 300 0.12 -1.00 -16.76
CA THR A 300 0.12 -1.75 -18.01
C THR A 300 0.73 -0.89 -19.13
N VAL A 301 1.73 -1.41 -19.83
CA VAL A 301 2.41 -0.73 -20.95
C VAL A 301 2.60 -1.71 -22.09
N SER A 302 2.68 -1.20 -23.32
CA SER A 302 2.94 -2.03 -24.50
C SER A 302 4.20 -2.90 -24.32
N GLU A 303 4.13 -4.15 -24.81
CA GLU A 303 5.29 -5.06 -24.87
C GLU A 303 6.42 -4.54 -25.76
N ARG A 304 6.14 -3.52 -26.58
CA ARG A 304 7.14 -2.81 -27.40
C ARG A 304 8.01 -1.86 -26.58
N LEU A 305 7.76 -1.70 -25.28
CA LEU A 305 8.65 -0.93 -24.39
C LEU A 305 10.10 -1.42 -24.50
N GLY A 306 11.00 -0.47 -24.71
CA GLY A 306 12.42 -0.68 -24.91
C GLY A 306 12.82 -1.11 -26.33
N HIS A 307 11.90 -1.50 -27.21
CA HIS A 307 12.22 -1.88 -28.59
C HIS A 307 12.42 -0.66 -29.49
N GLY A 308 13.08 -0.87 -30.63
CA GLY A 308 13.28 0.20 -31.61
C GLY A 308 14.40 1.17 -31.24
N PHE A 309 15.27 0.79 -30.30
CA PHE A 309 16.33 1.67 -29.79
C PHE A 309 17.42 1.88 -30.85
N GLY A 310 17.76 3.16 -31.06
CA GLY A 310 18.75 3.65 -32.02
C GLY A 310 19.86 4.45 -31.36
N CYS A 311 21.06 4.39 -31.93
CA CYS A 311 22.22 5.19 -31.58
C CYS A 311 22.50 6.26 -32.64
N ASN A 312 21.59 6.42 -33.62
CA ASN A 312 21.67 7.35 -34.74
C ASN A 312 22.95 7.19 -35.57
N GLY A 313 23.44 5.94 -35.65
CA GLY A 313 24.66 5.59 -36.37
C GLY A 313 25.89 6.42 -35.96
N ASN A 314 26.04 6.73 -34.66
CA ASN A 314 27.15 7.55 -34.18
C ASN A 314 28.46 6.79 -33.99
N ASN A 315 29.52 7.28 -34.63
CA ASN A 315 30.89 6.79 -34.41
C ASN A 315 31.86 7.96 -34.30
N VAL A 316 32.87 7.81 -33.46
CA VAL A 316 33.86 8.86 -33.16
C VAL A 316 35.26 8.34 -33.46
N ALA A 317 36.05 9.17 -34.12
CA ALA A 317 37.49 9.00 -34.28
C ALA A 317 38.23 10.28 -33.90
N TYR A 318 39.52 10.16 -33.64
CA TYR A 318 40.40 11.26 -33.28
C TYR A 318 41.64 11.21 -34.18
N VAL A 319 41.93 12.31 -34.87
CA VAL A 319 43.16 12.48 -35.64
C VAL A 319 44.12 13.31 -34.80
N ASP A 320 45.38 12.89 -34.71
CA ASP A 320 46.42 13.60 -33.98
C ASP A 320 47.73 13.59 -34.74
N GLY A 321 48.60 14.59 -34.54
CA GLY A 321 49.84 14.66 -35.32
C GLY A 321 49.71 15.39 -36.67
N SER A 322 48.58 16.03 -36.95
CA SER A 322 48.33 16.69 -38.24
C SER A 322 49.15 17.97 -38.41
N PRO A 323 49.78 18.20 -39.57
CA PRO A 323 50.42 19.47 -39.92
C PRO A 323 49.43 20.57 -40.34
N ALA A 324 48.16 20.23 -40.57
CA ALA A 324 47.13 21.18 -41.00
C ALA A 324 46.75 22.16 -39.87
N PRO A 325 46.39 23.41 -40.19
CA PRO A 325 45.95 24.40 -39.21
C PRO A 325 44.49 24.14 -38.76
N LEU A 326 44.27 23.07 -38.01
CA LEU A 326 42.95 22.63 -37.53
C LEU A 326 42.36 23.46 -36.39
N ASN A 327 43.18 24.12 -35.57
CA ASN A 327 42.78 24.87 -34.37
C ASN A 327 41.78 24.09 -33.49
N ALA A 328 42.00 22.79 -33.32
CA ALA A 328 40.98 21.87 -32.81
C ALA A 328 41.05 21.57 -31.30
N PHE A 329 41.66 22.46 -30.51
CA PHE A 329 41.61 22.46 -29.05
C PHE A 329 40.92 23.72 -28.51
N GLY A 330 40.06 23.55 -27.51
CA GLY A 330 39.39 24.65 -26.84
C GLY A 330 40.36 25.56 -26.09
N LEU A 331 39.98 26.82 -25.93
CA LEU A 331 40.79 27.86 -25.30
C LEU A 331 40.31 28.16 -23.88
N ASP A 332 41.25 28.44 -22.99
CA ASP A 332 40.95 29.02 -21.68
C ASP A 332 40.84 30.56 -21.71
N LYS A 333 40.49 31.16 -20.56
CA LYS A 333 40.27 32.61 -20.42
C LYS A 333 41.49 33.46 -20.77
N THR A 334 42.70 32.96 -20.54
CA THR A 334 43.95 33.68 -20.77
C THR A 334 44.44 33.56 -22.21
N GLN A 335 44.00 32.52 -22.92
CA GLN A 335 44.40 32.24 -24.30
C GLN A 335 43.55 32.99 -25.32
N PHE A 336 42.22 32.97 -25.20
CA PHE A 336 41.37 33.60 -26.23
C PHE A 336 41.51 35.13 -26.27
N SER A 337 41.89 35.78 -25.17
CA SER A 337 42.13 37.23 -25.13
C SER A 337 43.33 37.66 -25.98
N LYS A 338 44.25 36.73 -26.29
CA LYS A 338 45.47 36.97 -27.07
C LYS A 338 45.32 36.58 -28.54
N ILE A 339 44.24 35.89 -28.91
CA ILE A 339 44.01 35.36 -30.26
C ILE A 339 42.84 36.12 -30.90
N PRO A 340 43.01 36.72 -32.11
CA PRO A 340 41.92 37.36 -32.86
C PRO A 340 40.73 36.43 -33.07
N TYR A 341 39.51 36.96 -33.11
CA TYR A 341 38.28 36.15 -33.15
C TYR A 341 38.27 35.13 -34.31
N GLN A 342 38.75 35.54 -35.48
CA GLN A 342 38.80 34.74 -36.71
C GLN A 342 39.77 33.56 -36.63
N GLU A 343 40.83 33.69 -35.83
CA GLU A 343 41.88 32.68 -35.67
C GLU A 343 41.59 31.68 -34.53
N ARG A 344 40.50 31.88 -33.79
CA ARG A 344 40.10 30.99 -32.69
C ARG A 344 39.50 29.67 -33.23
N PRO A 345 39.42 28.62 -32.40
CA PRO A 345 38.82 27.33 -32.77
C PRO A 345 37.38 27.40 -33.31
N GLY A 346 36.61 28.40 -32.89
CA GLY A 346 35.19 28.49 -33.23
C GLY A 346 34.26 27.79 -32.23
N PRO A 347 32.97 27.65 -32.55
CA PRO A 347 32.07 26.74 -31.82
C PRO A 347 32.57 25.30 -31.95
N SER A 348 32.19 24.41 -31.02
CA SER A 348 32.74 23.05 -31.02
C SER A 348 32.47 22.28 -32.31
N ILE A 349 31.36 22.52 -33.00
CA ILE A 349 31.11 22.02 -34.36
C ILE A 349 30.75 23.24 -35.21
N SER A 350 31.49 23.44 -36.29
CA SER A 350 31.36 24.58 -37.23
C SER A 350 31.08 24.14 -38.67
N SER A 351 31.25 22.85 -38.99
CA SER A 351 31.03 22.29 -40.32
C SER A 351 30.58 20.82 -40.27
N SER A 352 29.86 20.40 -41.31
CA SER A 352 29.29 19.06 -41.48
C SER A 352 29.26 18.77 -42.96
N TYR A 353 29.70 17.57 -43.32
CA TYR A 353 29.83 17.13 -44.70
C TYR A 353 28.99 15.89 -44.87
N THR A 354 28.03 15.93 -45.79
CA THR A 354 27.15 14.81 -46.03
C THR A 354 27.69 14.02 -47.22
N SER A 355 27.98 12.75 -46.99
CA SER A 355 28.39 11.81 -48.03
C SER A 355 27.17 11.19 -48.71
N SER A 356 27.23 11.03 -50.03
CA SER A 356 26.31 10.19 -50.83
C SER A 356 26.12 8.79 -50.25
N LEU A 357 27.12 8.28 -49.53
CA LEU A 357 27.15 6.96 -48.91
C LEU A 357 26.20 6.85 -47.72
N GLY A 358 25.49 7.94 -47.37
CA GLY A 358 24.37 7.94 -46.43
C GLY A 358 24.73 8.31 -45.00
N PHE A 359 25.86 8.99 -44.77
CA PHE A 359 26.26 9.48 -43.44
C PHE A 359 26.89 10.86 -43.54
N SER A 360 26.90 11.60 -42.43
CA SER A 360 27.55 12.90 -42.32
C SER A 360 28.78 12.82 -41.42
N ILE A 361 29.86 13.49 -41.82
CA ILE A 361 31.08 13.67 -41.04
C ILE A 361 31.11 15.10 -40.50
N GLN A 362 31.28 15.23 -39.19
CA GLN A 362 31.37 16.50 -38.48
C GLN A 362 32.73 16.60 -37.81
N THR A 363 33.34 17.77 -37.94
CA THR A 363 34.56 18.08 -37.20
C THR A 363 34.21 18.70 -35.87
N ALA A 364 34.93 18.28 -34.83
CA ALA A 364 34.71 18.76 -33.48
C ALA A 364 35.99 19.21 -32.77
N VAL A 365 35.90 20.34 -32.10
CA VAL A 365 36.95 20.88 -31.21
C VAL A 365 36.93 20.13 -29.89
N VAL A 366 38.10 19.69 -29.42
CA VAL A 366 38.28 19.05 -28.11
C VAL A 366 38.23 20.13 -27.02
N PRO A 367 37.28 20.11 -26.07
CA PRO A 367 37.25 21.08 -24.98
C PRO A 367 38.53 21.06 -24.14
N VAL A 368 38.96 22.22 -23.64
CA VAL A 368 40.18 22.34 -22.80
C VAL A 368 40.09 21.49 -21.53
N SER A 369 38.87 21.23 -21.05
CA SER A 369 38.61 20.43 -19.86
C SER A 369 38.63 18.93 -20.10
N PHE A 370 38.75 18.45 -21.34
CA PHE A 370 38.82 17.02 -21.59
C PHE A 370 40.28 16.54 -21.52
N PRO A 371 40.62 15.55 -20.68
CA PRO A 371 41.97 15.02 -20.62
C PRO A 371 42.40 14.44 -21.97
N LYS A 372 43.54 14.90 -22.50
CA LYS A 372 44.08 14.42 -23.80
C LYS A 372 44.28 12.89 -23.84
N LEU A 373 44.61 12.27 -22.70
CA LEU A 373 44.79 10.83 -22.57
C LEU A 373 43.50 10.01 -22.79
N LEU A 374 42.31 10.63 -22.63
CA LEU A 374 41.04 9.95 -22.96
C LEU A 374 41.01 9.51 -24.42
N PHE A 375 41.52 10.36 -25.32
CA PHE A 375 41.50 10.16 -26.76
C PHE A 375 42.75 9.44 -27.30
N LYS A 376 43.78 9.24 -26.46
CA LYS A 376 44.99 8.47 -26.75
C LYS A 376 45.07 7.25 -25.81
N GLY A 377 44.37 6.16 -26.15
CA GLY A 377 44.63 4.82 -25.59
C GLY A 377 43.68 4.31 -24.51
N ILE A 378 42.85 5.14 -23.85
CA ILE A 378 41.86 4.65 -22.88
C ILE A 378 40.54 4.27 -23.58
N TRP A 379 40.10 5.09 -24.55
CA TRP A 379 38.84 4.90 -25.29
C TRP A 379 39.05 4.64 -26.77
N THR A 380 40.30 4.61 -27.25
CA THR A 380 40.64 4.52 -28.66
C THR A 380 41.80 3.55 -28.93
N PHE A 381 41.82 2.94 -30.12
CA PHE A 381 42.94 2.18 -30.67
C PHE A 381 43.62 3.01 -31.77
N GLY A 382 44.95 3.09 -31.75
CA GLY A 382 45.75 3.79 -32.78
C GLY A 382 45.93 2.94 -34.03
N TRP A 383 45.90 3.59 -35.21
CA TRP A 383 46.12 2.97 -36.51
C TRP A 383 47.15 3.79 -37.33
N PRO A 384 48.23 3.18 -37.88
CA PRO A 384 48.60 1.75 -37.86
C PRO A 384 49.19 1.25 -36.52
N THR A 385 49.19 -0.07 -36.32
CA THR A 385 49.51 -0.79 -35.05
C THR A 385 50.98 -0.78 -34.63
N GLU A 386 51.90 -0.25 -35.44
CA GLU A 386 53.30 -0.16 -35.06
C GLU A 386 53.59 1.16 -34.32
N SER A 387 53.98 1.02 -33.05
CA SER A 387 54.80 2.01 -32.33
C SER A 387 54.08 3.18 -31.59
N TRP A 388 52.86 2.95 -31.05
CA TRP A 388 52.14 3.96 -30.24
C TRP A 388 52.93 4.48 -29.01
N PHE A 389 53.77 3.64 -28.40
CA PHE A 389 54.64 4.03 -27.28
C PHE A 389 55.77 4.97 -27.72
N SER A 390 56.35 4.78 -28.91
CA SER A 390 57.44 5.61 -29.44
C SER A 390 56.94 6.94 -30.01
N GLN A 391 55.73 7.03 -30.56
CA GLN A 391 55.17 8.32 -31.00
C GLN A 391 54.97 9.30 -29.83
N SER A 392 54.54 8.85 -28.65
CA SER A 392 54.40 9.74 -27.47
C SER A 392 55.74 10.30 -26.98
N ILE A 393 56.84 9.55 -27.18
CA ILE A 393 58.21 9.99 -26.86
C ILE A 393 58.70 10.98 -27.93
N ILE A 394 58.43 10.71 -29.21
CA ILE A 394 58.74 11.59 -30.35
C ILE A 394 57.98 12.93 -30.24
N ASP A 395 56.71 12.91 -29.84
CA ASP A 395 55.91 14.14 -29.64
C ASP A 395 56.47 14.99 -28.50
N LYS A 396 56.89 14.38 -27.38
CA LYS A 396 57.58 15.09 -26.29
C LYS A 396 58.92 15.68 -26.72
N LEU A 397 59.70 14.93 -27.52
CA LEU A 397 60.97 15.42 -28.07
C LEU A 397 60.75 16.59 -29.05
N LYS A 398 59.79 16.51 -29.97
CA LYS A 398 59.43 17.61 -30.88
C LYS A 398 58.95 18.87 -30.15
N GLN A 399 58.26 18.69 -29.03
CA GLN A 399 57.81 19.78 -28.16
C GLN A 399 58.98 20.49 -27.44
N ILE A 400 60.04 19.75 -27.09
CA ILE A 400 61.29 20.29 -26.51
C ILE A 400 62.10 21.09 -27.56
N PHE A 401 62.05 20.69 -28.84
CA PHE A 401 62.80 21.32 -29.94
C PHE A 401 62.07 22.44 -30.70
N SER A 402 60.95 22.99 -30.17
CA SER A 402 60.21 24.13 -30.76
C SER A 402 59.74 23.97 -32.23
N TYR A 403 59.55 22.73 -32.70
CA TYR A 403 58.86 22.50 -33.98
C TYR A 403 57.35 22.80 -33.85
N LYS A 404 56.72 23.37 -34.89
CA LYS A 404 55.28 23.71 -34.93
C LYS A 404 54.44 22.58 -34.29
N ASN A 405 53.64 22.93 -33.28
CA ASN A 405 52.80 21.99 -32.55
C ASN A 405 51.96 21.15 -33.53
N SER A 406 52.06 19.83 -33.41
CA SER A 406 51.12 18.91 -34.07
C SER A 406 49.70 19.18 -33.60
N GLN A 407 48.76 19.21 -34.54
CA GLN A 407 47.35 19.48 -34.25
C GLN A 407 46.53 18.18 -34.30
N GLY A 408 45.40 18.16 -33.60
CA GLY A 408 44.50 17.02 -33.59
C GLY A 408 43.05 17.44 -33.41
N MET A 409 42.12 16.63 -33.92
CA MET A 409 40.70 16.97 -34.05
C MET A 409 39.81 15.73 -33.87
N ILE A 410 38.61 15.93 -33.33
CA ILE A 410 37.58 14.87 -33.27
C ILE A 410 36.83 14.84 -34.60
N LEU A 411 36.67 13.63 -35.14
CA LEU A 411 35.79 13.32 -36.26
C LEU A 411 34.58 12.56 -35.71
N ASN A 412 33.41 13.17 -35.81
CA ASN A 412 32.15 12.54 -35.44
C ASN A 412 31.37 12.19 -36.70
N THR A 413 30.88 10.96 -36.80
CA THR A 413 29.96 10.54 -37.85
C THR A 413 28.57 10.36 -37.29
N VAL A 414 27.57 10.76 -38.07
CA VAL A 414 26.16 10.49 -37.80
C VAL A 414 25.56 9.86 -39.04
N GLY A 415 24.78 8.81 -38.88
CA GLY A 415 24.23 8.06 -40.02
C GLY A 415 22.99 7.27 -39.66
N PHE A 416 22.64 6.29 -40.48
CA PHE A 416 21.49 5.44 -40.25
C PHE A 416 21.93 4.10 -39.67
N ASP A 417 21.41 3.76 -38.50
CA ASP A 417 21.42 2.40 -37.97
C ASP A 417 20.06 1.72 -38.21
N GLU A 418 19.97 0.42 -37.96
CA GLU A 418 18.75 -0.37 -38.20
C GLU A 418 17.65 -0.18 -37.13
N ASN A 419 17.91 0.61 -36.08
CA ASN A 419 17.01 0.80 -34.93
C ASN A 419 16.51 -0.53 -34.33
N ASN A 420 17.30 -1.60 -34.41
CA ASN A 420 16.98 -2.92 -33.89
C ASN A 420 17.56 -3.16 -32.49
N GLY A 421 18.07 -2.10 -31.84
CA GLY A 421 18.50 -2.15 -30.46
C GLY A 421 17.32 -2.33 -29.51
N ARG A 422 17.64 -2.71 -28.27
CA ARG A 422 16.64 -2.92 -27.21
C ARG A 422 17.14 -2.39 -25.87
N ILE A 423 16.30 -1.65 -25.16
CA ILE A 423 16.49 -1.28 -23.75
C ILE A 423 15.78 -2.32 -22.90
N THR A 424 16.45 -2.79 -21.85
CA THR A 424 15.92 -3.74 -20.87
C THR A 424 16.17 -3.23 -19.46
N PHE A 425 15.36 -3.68 -18.51
CA PHE A 425 15.52 -3.36 -17.10
C PHE A 425 15.87 -4.61 -16.31
N ASP A 426 16.98 -4.57 -15.59
CA ASP A 426 17.42 -5.61 -14.66
C ASP A 426 16.80 -5.29 -13.29
N GLU A 427 15.84 -6.10 -12.88
CA GLU A 427 15.07 -5.89 -11.65
C GLU A 427 15.92 -6.06 -10.38
N ASP A 428 16.90 -6.96 -10.40
CA ASP A 428 17.73 -7.26 -9.24
C ASP A 428 18.80 -6.19 -9.02
N ALA A 429 19.40 -5.72 -10.12
CA ALA A 429 20.36 -4.62 -10.07
C ALA A 429 19.71 -3.22 -10.09
N GLU A 430 18.38 -3.15 -10.22
CA GLU A 430 17.57 -1.93 -10.40
C GLU A 430 18.18 -0.95 -11.42
N ARG A 431 18.56 -1.46 -12.60
CA ARG A 431 19.26 -0.66 -13.61
C ARG A 431 18.82 -1.00 -15.03
N ILE A 432 18.92 0.00 -15.89
CA ILE A 432 18.76 -0.21 -17.33
C ILE A 432 20.03 -0.81 -17.94
N SER A 433 19.80 -1.67 -18.92
CA SER A 433 20.79 -2.17 -19.86
C SER A 433 20.27 -2.00 -21.28
N PHE A 434 21.16 -2.00 -22.27
CA PHE A 434 20.73 -1.93 -23.66
C PHE A 434 21.59 -2.79 -24.56
N THR A 435 20.95 -3.35 -25.58
CA THR A 435 21.60 -3.98 -26.73
C THR A 435 21.74 -2.92 -27.83
N PRO A 436 22.96 -2.61 -28.31
CA PRO A 436 23.16 -1.52 -29.25
C PRO A 436 22.72 -1.93 -30.66
N PRO A 437 22.10 -1.04 -31.45
CA PRO A 437 21.59 -1.34 -32.79
C PRO A 437 22.73 -1.67 -33.77
N GLN A 438 22.40 -2.42 -34.81
CA GLN A 438 23.33 -2.70 -35.91
C GLN A 438 23.50 -1.47 -36.80
N ASP A 439 24.76 -1.16 -37.13
CA ASP A 439 25.13 -0.03 -37.99
C ASP A 439 25.70 -0.56 -39.31
N PRO A 440 24.88 -0.63 -40.39
CA PRO A 440 25.31 -1.19 -41.67
C PRO A 440 26.33 -0.28 -42.38
N LEU A 441 26.45 0.98 -41.96
CA LEU A 441 27.34 1.96 -42.56
C LEU A 441 28.71 2.02 -41.86
N LEU A 442 28.93 1.27 -40.78
CA LEU A 442 30.16 1.31 -39.97
C LEU A 442 31.43 1.15 -40.81
N ALA A 443 31.49 0.13 -41.68
CA ALA A 443 32.67 -0.12 -42.51
C ALA A 443 32.97 1.07 -43.45
N ARG A 444 31.93 1.68 -44.03
CA ARG A 444 32.06 2.85 -44.91
C ARG A 444 32.51 4.09 -44.14
N LYS A 445 32.02 4.28 -42.91
CA LYS A 445 32.45 5.37 -42.02
C LYS A 445 33.93 5.23 -41.63
N ILE A 446 34.37 4.02 -41.31
CA ILE A 446 35.79 3.72 -41.04
C ILE A 446 36.67 4.07 -42.24
N GLN A 447 36.25 3.68 -43.45
CA GLN A 447 36.96 4.06 -44.68
C GLN A 447 36.99 5.58 -44.86
N GLY A 448 35.89 6.28 -44.55
CA GLY A 448 35.82 7.75 -44.54
C GLY A 448 36.84 8.37 -43.58
N PHE A 449 36.95 7.86 -42.35
CA PHE A 449 37.95 8.31 -41.38
C PHE A 449 39.39 8.06 -41.86
N GLN A 450 39.67 6.89 -42.45
CA GLN A 450 40.99 6.56 -42.97
C GLN A 450 41.41 7.48 -44.12
N LYS A 451 40.51 7.71 -45.09
CA LYS A 451 40.75 8.63 -46.21
C LYS A 451 41.03 10.04 -45.71
N LEU A 452 40.20 10.53 -44.78
CA LEU A 452 40.34 11.87 -44.23
C LEU A 452 41.63 12.03 -43.40
N SER A 453 41.98 11.04 -42.57
CA SER A 453 43.23 11.05 -41.81
C SER A 453 44.46 11.05 -42.71
N LYS A 454 44.44 10.30 -43.81
CA LYS A 454 45.55 10.28 -44.78
C LYS A 454 45.79 11.66 -45.41
N ARG A 455 44.73 12.41 -45.68
CA ARG A 455 44.78 13.77 -46.26
C ARG A 455 45.17 14.83 -45.25
N LEU A 456 44.59 14.78 -44.06
CA LEU A 456 44.93 15.68 -42.97
C LEU A 456 46.38 15.51 -42.50
N GLY A 457 46.96 14.32 -42.70
CA GLY A 457 48.22 13.92 -42.09
C GLY A 457 48.06 13.66 -40.58
N GLY A 458 48.89 12.77 -40.03
CA GLY A 458 48.79 12.35 -38.62
C GLY A 458 48.22 10.94 -38.45
N SER A 459 48.15 10.50 -37.19
CA SER A 459 47.70 9.18 -36.79
C SER A 459 46.21 9.18 -36.45
N LEU A 460 45.50 8.14 -36.92
CA LEU A 460 44.08 7.94 -36.65
C LEU A 460 43.90 7.10 -35.39
N PHE A 461 43.09 7.56 -34.46
CA PHE A 461 42.66 6.86 -33.26
C PHE A 461 41.15 6.61 -33.33
N MET A 462 40.75 5.35 -33.52
CA MET A 462 39.34 4.99 -33.59
C MET A 462 38.82 4.60 -32.20
N SER A 463 37.55 4.88 -31.90
CA SER A 463 36.95 4.40 -30.65
C SER A 463 37.06 2.88 -30.51
N LYS A 464 37.30 2.41 -29.28
CA LYS A 464 37.26 0.97 -28.94
C LYS A 464 35.84 0.39 -28.99
N TYR A 465 34.83 1.27 -28.99
CA TYR A 465 33.43 0.89 -29.07
C TYR A 465 32.94 1.00 -30.52
N ARG A 466 32.22 -0.02 -30.98
CA ARG A 466 31.47 -0.03 -32.24
C ARG A 466 30.58 1.21 -32.36
N SER A 467 29.90 1.56 -31.27
CA SER A 467 28.97 2.67 -31.20
C SER A 467 29.36 3.58 -30.03
N THR A 468 29.59 4.87 -30.32
CA THR A 468 29.84 5.91 -29.32
C THR A 468 28.80 7.00 -29.53
N SER A 469 27.65 6.87 -28.86
CA SER A 469 26.49 7.73 -29.16
C SER A 469 26.16 8.72 -28.05
N VAL A 470 25.83 9.93 -28.48
CA VAL A 470 25.18 10.98 -27.69
C VAL A 470 23.77 11.29 -28.23
N HIS A 471 23.34 10.58 -29.28
CA HIS A 471 22.07 10.76 -29.97
C HIS A 471 21.27 9.47 -29.88
N LEU A 472 20.77 9.20 -28.68
CA LEU A 472 19.89 8.07 -28.44
C LEU A 472 18.49 8.39 -28.96
N LEU A 473 17.86 7.45 -29.65
CA LEU A 473 16.52 7.56 -30.24
C LEU A 473 15.71 6.28 -29.96
N GLY A 474 14.38 6.39 -29.95
CA GLY A 474 13.49 5.23 -29.83
C GLY A 474 13.43 4.62 -28.43
N GLY A 475 12.93 3.39 -28.32
CA GLY A 475 12.69 2.71 -27.05
C GLY A 475 11.29 2.94 -26.48
N CYS A 476 10.64 4.05 -26.82
CA CYS A 476 9.21 4.29 -26.56
C CYS A 476 8.54 4.84 -27.83
N SER A 477 8.84 4.19 -28.96
CA SER A 477 8.51 4.70 -30.29
C SER A 477 7.02 4.89 -30.49
N VAL A 478 6.68 5.90 -31.27
CA VAL A 478 5.32 6.12 -31.77
C VAL A 478 4.89 5.06 -32.78
N ALA A 479 3.61 4.72 -32.77
CA ALA A 479 2.96 3.85 -33.74
C ALA A 479 1.46 4.14 -33.83
N ALA A 480 0.77 3.45 -34.74
CA ALA A 480 -0.70 3.51 -34.84
C ALA A 480 -1.40 2.80 -33.68
N ASP A 481 -0.78 1.75 -33.13
CA ASP A 481 -1.35 0.90 -32.08
C ASP A 481 -0.27 0.37 -31.11
N ASN A 482 -0.75 -0.24 -30.03
CA ASN A 482 0.06 -0.80 -28.96
C ASN A 482 0.90 -2.03 -29.36
N THR A 483 0.62 -2.68 -30.50
CA THR A 483 1.37 -3.85 -30.98
C THR A 483 2.65 -3.45 -31.69
N ASN A 484 2.67 -2.23 -32.23
CA ASN A 484 3.79 -1.71 -33.02
C ASN A 484 4.63 -0.65 -32.28
N GLY A 485 4.08 0.01 -31.26
CA GLY A 485 4.77 1.04 -30.49
C GLY A 485 4.23 1.22 -29.07
N VAL A 486 4.81 2.18 -28.35
CA VAL A 486 4.48 2.49 -26.94
C VAL A 486 3.53 3.68 -26.85
N CYS A 487 3.58 4.58 -27.83
CA CYS A 487 2.76 5.78 -27.85
C CYS A 487 2.06 5.97 -29.19
N ASN A 488 0.96 6.70 -29.19
CA ASN A 488 0.39 7.23 -30.44
C ASN A 488 1.18 8.45 -30.94
N HIS A 489 0.81 9.00 -32.10
CA HIS A 489 1.48 10.16 -32.71
C HIS A 489 1.37 11.46 -31.89
N TYR A 490 0.43 11.54 -30.93
CA TYR A 490 0.35 12.65 -29.97
C TYR A 490 1.21 12.45 -28.72
N GLY A 491 1.97 11.35 -28.64
CA GLY A 491 2.82 11.02 -27.51
C GLY A 491 2.04 10.44 -26.31
N GLN A 492 0.76 10.09 -26.45
CA GLN A 492 0.00 9.42 -25.38
C GLN A 492 0.44 7.97 -25.24
N VAL A 493 0.66 7.50 -24.02
CA VAL A 493 1.10 6.12 -23.75
C VAL A 493 -0.08 5.16 -23.93
N PHE A 494 0.10 4.10 -24.72
CA PHE A 494 -0.92 3.08 -24.93
C PHE A 494 -1.21 2.27 -23.66
N ASP A 495 -2.50 2.01 -23.43
CA ASP A 495 -2.98 0.98 -22.53
C ASP A 495 -3.17 -0.31 -23.35
N PRO A 496 -2.43 -1.40 -23.04
CA PRO A 496 -2.46 -2.62 -23.84
C PRO A 496 -3.78 -3.40 -23.78
N SER A 497 -4.77 -2.97 -22.98
CA SER A 497 -6.07 -3.65 -22.92
C SER A 497 -6.88 -3.53 -24.22
N LEU A 498 -6.66 -2.49 -25.05
CA LEU A 498 -7.21 -2.38 -26.41
C LEU A 498 -6.17 -1.74 -27.37
N PRO A 499 -6.11 -2.14 -28.66
CA PRO A 499 -5.05 -1.72 -29.61
C PRO A 499 -4.73 -0.22 -29.66
N GLU A 500 -5.76 0.63 -29.69
CA GLU A 500 -5.63 2.09 -29.82
C GLU A 500 -5.89 2.85 -28.51
N MET A 501 -6.17 2.14 -27.42
CA MET A 501 -6.52 2.78 -26.16
C MET A 501 -5.27 3.33 -25.48
N VAL A 502 -5.42 4.47 -24.81
CA VAL A 502 -4.33 5.19 -24.14
C VAL A 502 -4.66 5.44 -22.69
N HIS A 503 -3.60 5.54 -21.88
CA HIS A 503 -3.67 5.97 -20.49
C HIS A 503 -4.02 7.47 -20.42
N PRO A 504 -5.22 7.85 -19.94
CA PRO A 504 -5.65 9.25 -19.97
C PRO A 504 -4.74 10.16 -19.15
N GLY A 505 -4.17 11.17 -19.79
CA GLY A 505 -3.28 12.13 -19.15
C GLY A 505 -1.82 11.68 -19.01
N LEU A 506 -1.42 10.52 -19.55
CA LEU A 506 -0.04 10.06 -19.54
C LEU A 506 0.62 10.22 -20.93
N TYR A 507 1.67 11.03 -20.98
CA TYR A 507 2.36 11.42 -22.21
C TYR A 507 3.86 11.19 -22.15
N ILE A 508 4.49 10.98 -23.30
CA ILE A 508 5.93 11.06 -23.54
C ILE A 508 6.18 12.21 -24.52
N CYS A 509 7.26 12.97 -24.33
CA CYS A 509 7.54 14.15 -25.16
C CYS A 509 9.04 14.29 -25.53
N ASP A 510 9.81 13.19 -25.54
CA ASP A 510 11.25 13.24 -25.82
C ASP A 510 11.68 12.36 -27.00
N ALA A 511 13.00 12.23 -27.19
CA ALA A 511 13.61 11.48 -28.28
C ALA A 511 13.24 9.99 -28.33
N SER A 512 12.68 9.45 -27.24
CA SER A 512 12.21 8.05 -27.21
C SER A 512 11.03 7.80 -28.13
N LEU A 513 10.28 8.84 -28.51
CA LEU A 513 9.21 8.78 -29.49
C LEU A 513 9.72 8.50 -30.91
N ILE A 514 10.96 8.89 -31.23
CA ILE A 514 11.46 8.88 -32.61
C ILE A 514 11.69 7.43 -33.07
N PRO A 515 10.94 6.92 -34.07
CA PRO A 515 10.87 5.49 -34.36
C PRO A 515 11.98 4.98 -35.30
N CYS A 516 12.83 5.87 -35.81
CA CYS A 516 13.90 5.56 -36.74
C CYS A 516 15.10 6.51 -36.59
N SER A 517 16.27 6.07 -37.04
CA SER A 517 17.47 6.90 -37.13
C SER A 517 17.28 8.00 -38.16
N ILE A 518 17.71 9.20 -37.81
CA ILE A 518 17.50 10.40 -38.64
C ILE A 518 18.79 10.85 -39.35
N GLY A 519 19.95 10.33 -38.97
CA GLY A 519 21.23 10.57 -39.66
C GLY A 519 21.82 11.98 -39.49
N ILE A 520 21.27 12.77 -38.57
CA ILE A 520 21.70 14.13 -38.22
C ILE A 520 21.60 14.38 -36.71
N ASN A 521 22.07 15.52 -36.21
CA ASN A 521 21.86 15.89 -34.79
C ASN A 521 20.36 16.06 -34.49
N PRO A 522 19.79 15.35 -33.49
CA PRO A 522 18.35 15.26 -33.31
C PRO A 522 17.73 16.44 -32.54
N CYS A 523 18.51 17.42 -32.11
CA CYS A 523 18.04 18.45 -31.17
C CYS A 523 16.84 19.23 -31.71
N LEU A 524 16.88 19.67 -32.97
CA LEU A 524 15.78 20.39 -33.62
C LEU A 524 14.59 19.47 -33.89
N THR A 525 14.83 18.23 -34.33
CA THR A 525 13.78 17.21 -34.52
C THR A 525 13.01 16.94 -33.23
N ILE A 526 13.71 16.76 -32.11
CA ILE A 526 13.09 16.53 -30.80
C ILE A 526 12.25 17.74 -30.39
N ALA A 527 12.77 18.96 -30.54
CA ALA A 527 12.03 20.16 -30.23
C ALA A 527 10.79 20.33 -31.14
N THR A 528 10.89 19.98 -32.41
CA THR A 528 9.79 20.02 -33.38
C THR A 528 8.67 19.05 -33.01
N ILE A 529 9.01 17.80 -32.70
CA ILE A 529 8.03 16.79 -32.23
C ILE A 529 7.42 17.24 -30.90
N ALA A 530 8.21 17.82 -30.00
CA ALA A 530 7.70 18.31 -28.74
C ALA A 530 6.73 19.48 -28.91
N GLU A 531 6.93 20.36 -29.90
CA GLU A 531 5.96 21.40 -30.27
C GLU A 531 4.64 20.77 -30.75
N HIS A 532 4.71 19.79 -31.66
CA HIS A 532 3.54 19.05 -32.14
C HIS A 532 2.76 18.42 -30.99
N VAL A 533 3.43 17.61 -30.16
CA VAL A 533 2.83 16.95 -28.98
C VAL A 533 2.23 17.97 -28.02
N SER A 534 2.93 19.08 -27.75
CA SER A 534 2.49 20.09 -26.79
C SER A 534 1.23 20.83 -27.23
N ARG A 535 1.03 21.04 -28.54
CA ARG A 535 -0.21 21.65 -29.06
C ARG A 535 -1.43 20.80 -28.73
N HIS A 536 -1.32 19.48 -28.94
CA HIS A 536 -2.38 18.53 -28.62
C HIS A 536 -2.58 18.36 -27.11
N LEU A 537 -1.49 18.25 -26.35
CA LEU A 537 -1.50 18.16 -24.90
C LEU A 537 -2.23 19.35 -24.24
N VAL A 538 -1.94 20.58 -24.66
CA VAL A 538 -2.61 21.78 -24.13
C VAL A 538 -4.12 21.72 -24.41
N GLN A 539 -4.52 21.31 -25.61
CA GLN A 539 -5.92 21.18 -25.97
C GLN A 539 -6.64 20.12 -25.13
N ASP A 540 -6.00 18.98 -24.89
CA ASP A 540 -6.54 17.90 -24.05
C ASP A 540 -6.75 18.37 -22.60
N ILE A 541 -5.74 19.03 -22.01
CA ILE A 541 -5.84 19.56 -20.65
C ILE A 541 -6.97 20.59 -20.52
N LEU A 542 -7.09 21.52 -21.47
CA LEU A 542 -8.14 22.54 -21.44
C LEU A 542 -9.53 21.90 -21.59
N THR A 543 -9.67 20.90 -22.46
CA THR A 543 -10.92 20.15 -22.65
C THR A 543 -11.31 19.41 -21.36
N TYR A 544 -10.36 18.72 -20.73
CA TYR A 544 -10.57 18.06 -19.44
C TYR A 544 -11.00 19.05 -18.34
N LYS A 545 -10.32 20.20 -18.20
CA LYS A 545 -10.68 21.22 -17.20
C LYS A 545 -12.07 21.82 -17.44
N ASN A 546 -12.46 22.01 -18.70
CA ASN A 546 -13.80 22.49 -19.03
C ASN A 546 -14.88 21.45 -18.67
N SER A 547 -14.61 20.16 -18.90
CA SER A 547 -15.53 19.08 -18.52
C SER A 547 -15.75 19.00 -17.00
N LEU A 548 -14.70 19.22 -16.20
CA LEU A 548 -14.80 19.28 -14.74
C LEU A 548 -15.64 20.46 -14.26
N ARG A 549 -15.52 21.64 -14.90
CA ARG A 549 -16.34 22.81 -14.57
C ARG A 549 -17.82 22.60 -14.90
N GLN A 550 -18.13 21.95 -16.02
CA GLN A 550 -19.51 21.65 -16.40
C GLN A 550 -20.20 20.66 -15.44
N ARG A 551 -19.46 19.68 -14.91
CA ARG A 551 -19.96 18.75 -13.88
C ARG A 551 -20.22 19.39 -12.52
N GLN A 552 -19.65 20.57 -12.26
CA GLN A 552 -19.83 21.32 -11.01
C GLN A 552 -20.96 22.37 -11.07
N LEU A 553 -21.59 22.59 -12.24
CA LEU A 553 -22.75 23.47 -12.36
C LEU A 553 -24.03 22.73 -11.90
N PRO A 554 -24.89 23.33 -11.06
CA PRO A 554 -26.17 22.73 -10.69
C PRO A 554 -27.07 22.58 -11.93
N ASN A 555 -27.86 21.50 -11.95
CA ASN A 555 -28.79 21.15 -13.03
C ASN A 555 -29.74 22.34 -13.35
N PRO A 556 -29.90 22.79 -14.62
CA PRO A 556 -30.73 23.95 -14.97
C PRO A 556 -32.22 23.82 -14.60
N ASN A 557 -32.69 22.59 -14.38
CA ASN A 557 -34.08 22.30 -14.00
C ASN A 557 -34.42 22.68 -12.54
N PHE A 558 -33.49 23.25 -11.78
CA PHE A 558 -33.74 23.78 -10.43
C PHE A 558 -34.00 25.30 -10.40
N LEU A 559 -34.11 25.95 -11.56
CA LEU A 559 -34.36 27.40 -11.70
C LEU A 559 -35.77 27.75 -12.20
N LEU A 560 -36.77 26.91 -11.91
CA LEU A 560 -38.20 27.19 -12.12
C LEU A 560 -38.96 27.07 -10.80
N ASN A 561 -38.53 27.80 -9.77
CA ASN A 561 -39.37 28.12 -8.60
C ASN A 561 -38.79 29.19 -7.66
N VAL A 562 -38.04 30.16 -8.20
CA VAL A 562 -37.52 31.29 -7.41
C VAL A 562 -37.90 32.61 -8.06
N ASP A 563 -39.19 32.78 -8.36
CA ASP A 563 -39.76 34.05 -8.85
C ASP A 563 -40.90 34.57 -7.94
N LYS A 564 -40.93 34.17 -6.66
CA LYS A 564 -41.97 34.60 -5.70
C LYS A 564 -41.50 35.17 -4.36
N CYS A 565 -40.21 35.45 -4.19
CA CYS A 565 -39.72 36.20 -3.03
C CYS A 565 -38.66 37.22 -3.43
N ALA A 566 -39.07 38.24 -4.18
CA ALA A 566 -38.28 39.43 -4.40
C ALA A 566 -39.20 40.65 -4.29
N LYS A 567 -39.61 40.96 -3.06
CA LYS A 567 -40.07 42.27 -2.62
C LYS A 567 -40.16 42.24 -1.10
N GLU A 568 -39.66 43.30 -0.50
CA GLU A 568 -39.63 43.66 0.91
C GLU A 568 -38.33 43.37 1.67
N VAL A 569 -37.89 44.46 2.32
CA VAL A 569 -36.82 44.62 3.32
C VAL A 569 -35.42 44.93 2.79
N GLU A 570 -35.26 46.16 2.30
CA GLU A 570 -34.11 46.98 2.69
C GLU A 570 -34.23 47.30 4.19
N HIS A 571 -33.33 46.76 5.02
CA HIS A 571 -32.84 47.37 6.26
C HIS A 571 -31.76 46.49 6.89
N GLU A 572 -30.63 47.13 7.22
CA GLU A 572 -29.62 46.77 8.23
C GLU A 572 -29.40 45.28 8.53
N ILE A 573 -28.32 44.71 7.99
CA ILE A 573 -27.78 43.44 8.46
C ILE A 573 -26.59 43.73 9.39
N PRO A 574 -26.69 43.41 10.70
CA PRO A 574 -25.56 43.42 11.61
C PRO A 574 -24.61 42.26 11.25
N THR A 575 -23.32 42.52 11.40
CA THR A 575 -22.21 41.57 11.32
C THR A 575 -22.47 40.32 12.18
N ARG A 576 -23.13 39.30 11.59
CA ARG A 576 -23.08 37.93 12.09
C ARG A 576 -21.69 37.38 11.82
N LYS A 577 -20.84 37.41 12.84
CA LYS A 577 -19.67 36.52 12.96
C LYS A 577 -20.15 35.09 12.72
N CYS A 578 -19.92 34.57 11.52
CA CYS A 578 -19.74 33.14 11.36
C CYS A 578 -18.45 32.80 12.11
N LEU A 579 -18.59 32.29 13.32
CA LEU A 579 -17.52 31.57 14.01
C LEU A 579 -17.35 30.24 13.27
N SER A 580 -16.72 30.28 12.09
CA SER A 580 -15.91 29.15 11.66
C SER A 580 -14.72 29.12 12.63
N MET A 581 -14.73 28.14 13.54
CA MET A 581 -13.53 27.77 14.28
C MET A 581 -12.54 27.20 13.27
N ASP A 582 -11.84 28.09 12.57
CA ASP A 582 -10.56 27.79 11.95
C ASP A 582 -9.60 27.47 13.09
N GLU A 583 -9.48 26.18 13.42
CA GLU A 583 -8.32 25.66 14.14
C GLU A 583 -7.08 25.96 13.28
N LYS A 584 -6.46 27.12 13.52
CA LYS A 584 -5.11 27.43 13.04
C LYS A 584 -4.15 26.42 13.66
N LEU A 585 -3.91 25.33 12.94
CA LEU A 585 -2.75 24.48 13.10
C LEU A 585 -1.52 25.31 12.70
N GLU A 586 -0.75 25.80 13.67
CA GLU A 586 0.61 26.27 13.41
C GLU A 586 1.47 25.09 12.96
N GLU A 587 1.66 24.93 11.64
CA GLU A 587 2.42 23.85 11.02
C GLU A 587 3.92 24.20 10.87
N ASN A 588 4.62 24.45 11.99
CA ASN A 588 6.09 24.48 11.94
C ASN A 588 6.66 23.11 11.44
N PRO A 589 7.73 23.09 10.61
CA PRO A 589 8.15 21.94 9.81
C PRO A 589 8.24 20.66 10.63
N THR A 590 7.37 19.71 10.28
CA THR A 590 7.10 18.55 11.12
C THR A 590 8.21 17.53 11.00
N GLY A 591 9.11 17.49 11.98
CA GLY A 591 10.14 16.45 12.01
C GLY A 591 9.57 15.03 11.83
N THR A 592 10.02 14.37 10.78
CA THR A 592 9.61 13.02 10.38
C THR A 592 10.64 11.99 10.85
N VAL A 593 10.19 10.76 11.09
CA VAL A 593 11.06 9.63 11.44
C VAL A 593 10.89 8.53 10.40
N VAL A 594 11.99 8.00 9.86
CA VAL A 594 11.96 6.88 8.91
C VAL A 594 12.38 5.60 9.62
N ILE A 595 11.62 4.53 9.39
CA ILE A 595 11.77 3.22 10.04
C ILE A 595 11.73 2.13 8.98
N TRP A 596 12.60 1.14 9.09
CA TRP A 596 12.58 -0.07 8.28
C TRP A 596 12.06 -1.24 9.10
N GLU A 597 11.21 -2.08 8.51
CA GLU A 597 10.63 -3.23 9.20
C GLU A 597 10.52 -4.42 8.23
N THR A 598 11.10 -5.55 8.62
CA THR A 598 11.00 -6.80 7.87
C THR A 598 10.15 -7.79 8.66
N MET A 599 9.08 -8.29 8.06
CA MET A 599 8.19 -9.28 8.68
C MET A 599 8.15 -10.56 7.85
N ARG A 600 8.13 -11.72 8.52
CA ARG A 600 8.09 -13.05 7.88
C ARG A 600 7.00 -13.90 8.51
N GLY A 601 6.26 -14.65 7.72
CA GLY A 601 5.25 -15.57 8.23
C GLY A 601 4.48 -16.26 7.13
N TYR A 602 3.20 -16.53 7.37
CA TYR A 602 2.38 -17.32 6.47
C TYR A 602 1.00 -16.68 6.25
N ILE A 603 0.52 -16.71 5.00
CA ILE A 603 -0.84 -16.32 4.61
C ILE A 603 -1.48 -17.56 3.98
N SER A 604 -2.60 -18.03 4.53
CA SER A 604 -3.26 -19.29 4.15
C SER A 604 -2.28 -20.47 4.07
N GLY A 605 -1.37 -20.58 5.06
CA GLY A 605 -0.36 -21.63 5.13
C GLY A 605 0.87 -21.45 4.21
N MET A 606 0.89 -20.41 3.37
CA MET A 606 1.93 -20.18 2.37
C MET A 606 2.91 -19.08 2.83
N PRO A 607 4.23 -19.22 2.59
CA PRO A 607 5.23 -18.29 3.10
C PRO A 607 5.10 -16.90 2.47
N CYS A 608 5.19 -15.87 3.30
CA CYS A 608 5.10 -14.47 2.90
C CYS A 608 6.12 -13.63 3.68
N THR A 609 6.80 -12.71 2.99
CA THR A 609 7.75 -11.76 3.61
C THR A 609 7.42 -10.33 3.20
N ALA A 610 7.26 -9.43 4.16
CA ALA A 610 7.01 -8.00 3.91
C ALA A 610 8.25 -7.17 4.27
N TYR A 611 8.67 -6.31 3.35
CA TYR A 611 9.75 -5.34 3.53
C TYR A 611 9.14 -3.93 3.52
N LEU A 612 8.97 -3.36 4.70
CA LEU A 612 8.26 -2.11 4.89
C LEU A 612 9.22 -0.97 5.21
N ARG A 613 8.96 0.19 4.61
CA ARG A 613 9.61 1.45 4.92
C ARG A 613 8.54 2.44 5.36
N MET A 614 8.60 2.89 6.60
CA MET A 614 7.59 3.76 7.19
C MET A 614 8.15 5.16 7.41
N LYS A 615 7.39 6.19 7.04
CA LYS A 615 7.66 7.60 7.33
C LYS A 615 6.60 8.09 8.32
N MET A 616 7.01 8.21 9.57
CA MET A 616 6.15 8.55 10.71
C MET A 616 6.14 10.05 10.97
N ASN A 617 4.95 10.59 11.24
CA ASN A 617 4.76 11.93 11.74
C ASN A 617 4.55 11.89 13.25
N SER A 618 5.17 12.81 13.99
CA SER A 618 4.95 12.96 15.44
C SER A 618 4.31 14.32 15.72
N LYS A 619 3.04 14.53 15.31
CA LYS A 619 2.28 15.75 15.68
C LYS A 619 1.47 15.49 16.96
N ARG A 620 1.34 16.52 17.81
CA ARG A 620 0.35 16.56 18.90
C ARG A 620 -0.92 17.17 18.32
N LYS A 621 -2.08 16.53 18.50
CA LYS A 621 -3.37 17.18 18.24
C LYS A 621 -4.01 17.50 19.60
N LYS A 622 -4.25 18.78 19.88
CA LYS A 622 -5.20 19.17 20.94
C LYS A 622 -6.59 19.06 20.34
N ARG A 623 -7.45 18.21 20.90
CA ARG A 623 -8.89 18.23 20.59
C ARG A 623 -9.57 19.00 21.73
N VAL A 624 -10.15 20.16 21.43
CA VAL A 624 -11.07 20.84 22.34
C VAL A 624 -12.48 20.35 21.99
N TYR A 625 -13.12 19.63 22.91
CA TYR A 625 -14.54 19.31 22.80
C TYR A 625 -15.32 20.32 23.67
N GLU A 626 -16.18 21.12 23.05
CA GLU A 626 -17.20 21.88 23.77
C GLU A 626 -18.45 21.01 23.94
N GLN A 627 -18.73 20.57 25.17
CA GLN A 627 -19.99 20.89 25.86
C GLN A 627 -20.05 20.34 27.29
N ASN A 628 -20.47 21.24 28.18
CA ASN A 628 -21.09 21.11 29.50
C ASN A 628 -20.43 20.19 30.55
N GLN A 629 -19.64 20.86 31.40
CA GLN A 629 -19.27 20.48 32.78
C GLN A 629 -18.51 19.15 32.97
N ALA A 630 -17.34 19.03 32.34
CA ALA A 630 -16.09 18.56 32.96
C ALA A 630 -14.95 18.68 31.94
N ILE A 631 -13.96 19.52 32.23
CA ILE A 631 -12.75 19.65 31.41
C ILE A 631 -11.91 18.39 31.63
N GLY A 632 -12.02 17.44 30.69
CA GLY A 632 -11.12 16.30 30.57
C GLY A 632 -10.40 16.37 29.24
N GLU A 633 -9.12 16.76 29.26
CA GLU A 633 -8.22 16.80 28.12
C GLU A 633 -7.90 15.37 27.65
N ALA A 634 -8.24 15.02 26.41
CA ALA A 634 -7.78 13.78 25.79
C ALA A 634 -6.64 14.09 24.81
N GLU A 635 -5.41 13.72 25.21
CA GLU A 635 -4.21 13.86 24.36
C GLU A 635 -4.15 12.71 23.33
N ASP A 636 -4.54 12.99 22.08
CA ASP A 636 -4.33 12.06 20.96
C ASP A 636 -2.92 12.26 20.36
N PHE A 637 -1.99 11.37 20.73
CA PHE A 637 -0.68 11.28 20.08
C PHE A 637 -0.85 10.59 18.72
N LEU A 638 -0.74 11.35 17.62
CA LEU A 638 -0.82 10.81 16.25
C LEU A 638 0.52 10.19 15.86
N LEU A 639 0.75 8.92 16.22
CA LEU A 639 1.81 8.09 15.63
C LEU A 639 1.31 7.48 14.31
N LYS A 640 0.94 8.35 13.36
CA LYS A 640 0.50 7.98 12.02
C LYS A 640 1.61 8.23 11.01
N GLY A 641 1.67 7.42 9.96
CA GLY A 641 2.69 7.51 8.94
C GLY A 641 2.25 6.95 7.60
N LYS A 642 3.06 7.22 6.57
CA LYS A 642 2.96 6.57 5.27
C LYS A 642 3.90 5.38 5.20
N ILE A 643 3.53 4.36 4.43
CA ILE A 643 4.29 3.13 4.24
C ILE A 643 4.60 2.97 2.75
N GLY A 644 5.82 2.58 2.45
CA GLY A 644 6.26 2.09 1.15
C GLY A 644 7.02 0.77 1.30
N GLY A 645 7.55 0.26 0.19
CA GLY A 645 8.29 -1.00 0.16
C GLY A 645 7.59 -2.06 -0.69
N TYR A 646 7.77 -3.34 -0.35
CA TYR A 646 7.20 -4.44 -1.13
C TYR A 646 6.97 -5.69 -0.27
N VAL A 647 6.15 -6.60 -0.78
CA VAL A 647 5.83 -7.90 -0.21
C VAL A 647 6.24 -8.98 -1.21
N ILE A 648 6.93 -10.01 -0.74
CA ILE A 648 7.24 -11.22 -1.49
C ILE A 648 6.23 -12.29 -1.08
N PHE A 649 5.39 -12.69 -2.03
CA PHE A 649 4.41 -13.76 -1.85
C PHE A 649 4.34 -14.65 -3.09
N GLU A 650 5.37 -15.47 -3.28
CA GLU A 650 5.61 -16.28 -4.50
C GLU A 650 4.49 -17.24 -4.85
N ALA A 651 3.72 -17.69 -3.85
CA ALA A 651 2.59 -18.58 -4.06
C ALA A 651 1.41 -17.90 -4.78
N LEU A 652 1.34 -16.56 -4.72
CA LEU A 652 0.30 -15.76 -5.36
C LEU A 652 0.80 -15.14 -6.67
N GLU A 653 1.96 -14.48 -6.63
CA GLU A 653 2.60 -13.83 -7.78
C GLU A 653 4.10 -14.13 -7.74
N LYS A 654 4.68 -14.51 -8.89
CA LYS A 654 6.14 -14.73 -8.99
C LYS A 654 6.94 -13.43 -8.78
N SER A 655 6.35 -12.29 -9.16
CA SER A 655 6.97 -10.97 -9.00
C SER A 655 6.70 -10.39 -7.61
N LYS A 656 7.59 -9.48 -7.16
CA LYS A 656 7.38 -8.67 -5.96
C LYS A 656 6.07 -7.87 -6.05
N LEU A 657 5.33 -7.80 -4.93
CA LEU A 657 4.15 -6.97 -4.76
C LEU A 657 4.56 -5.63 -4.15
N TYR A 658 4.65 -4.58 -4.95
CA TYR A 658 5.08 -3.26 -4.48
C TYR A 658 3.94 -2.49 -3.83
N ILE A 659 4.24 -1.77 -2.76
CA ILE A 659 3.31 -0.87 -2.08
C ILE A 659 3.20 0.43 -2.89
N ILE A 660 2.02 0.70 -3.44
CA ILE A 660 1.70 1.91 -4.21
C ILE A 660 0.85 2.92 -3.41
N ASP A 661 0.27 2.47 -2.30
CA ASP A 661 -0.28 3.32 -1.24
C ASP A 661 -0.19 2.57 0.08
N GLY A 662 0.16 3.27 1.14
CA GLY A 662 0.37 2.63 2.43
C GLY A 662 0.21 3.60 3.58
N VAL A 663 -0.62 3.23 4.55
CA VAL A 663 -0.85 4.02 5.76
C VAL A 663 -0.68 3.14 7.00
N VAL A 664 0.04 3.66 8.00
CA VAL A 664 0.17 3.06 9.32
C VAL A 664 -0.44 3.99 10.37
N ASP A 665 -1.18 3.42 11.31
CA ASP A 665 -1.57 4.06 12.57
C ASP A 665 -1.12 3.16 13.74
N MET A 666 -0.11 3.61 14.49
CA MET A 666 0.48 2.81 15.56
C MET A 666 -0.36 2.81 16.85
N CYS A 667 -1.34 3.72 16.96
CA CYS A 667 -2.06 3.98 18.21
C CYS A 667 -3.57 4.03 18.01
N ARG A 668 -4.11 3.28 17.05
CA ARG A 668 -5.55 3.20 16.82
C ARG A 668 -6.21 2.52 18.02
N VAL A 669 -7.40 2.98 18.39
CA VAL A 669 -8.19 2.45 19.49
C VAL A 669 -9.61 2.25 18.98
N ASP A 670 -10.27 1.20 19.45
CA ASP A 670 -11.71 0.98 19.23
C ASP A 670 -12.46 1.50 20.47
N ASP A 671 -13.53 2.26 20.25
CA ASP A 671 -14.40 2.80 21.29
C ASP A 671 -15.02 1.68 22.17
N ARG A 672 -15.24 0.48 21.61
CA ARG A 672 -15.75 -0.69 22.35
C ARG A 672 -14.71 -1.32 23.27
N THR A 673 -13.42 -1.20 22.95
CA THR A 673 -12.29 -1.74 23.72
C THR A 673 -11.24 -0.66 23.97
N PRO A 674 -11.53 0.36 24.80
CA PRO A 674 -10.69 1.55 24.93
C PRO A 674 -9.34 1.30 25.61
N TYR A 675 -9.13 0.09 26.15
CA TYR A 675 -7.87 -0.37 26.70
C TYR A 675 -7.00 -1.16 25.71
N THR A 676 -7.57 -1.62 24.59
CA THR A 676 -6.84 -2.34 23.53
C THR A 676 -6.35 -1.33 22.51
N GLN A 677 -5.06 -1.43 22.17
CA GLN A 677 -4.43 -0.59 21.17
C GLN A 677 -4.10 -1.44 19.94
N TYR A 678 -4.37 -0.88 18.75
CA TYR A 678 -4.09 -1.51 17.47
C TYR A 678 -2.98 -0.74 16.75
N MET A 679 -1.99 -1.48 16.21
CA MET A 679 -1.17 -0.96 15.12
C MET A 679 -1.79 -1.42 13.80
N HIS A 680 -2.42 -0.49 13.09
CA HIS A 680 -3.17 -0.76 11.87
C HIS A 680 -2.34 -0.40 10.64
N TYR A 681 -2.21 -1.34 9.73
CA TYR A 681 -1.51 -1.24 8.45
C TYR A 681 -2.54 -1.41 7.33
N HIS A 682 -2.60 -0.45 6.42
CA HIS A 682 -3.43 -0.57 5.21
C HIS A 682 -2.53 -0.34 4.01
N LEU A 683 -2.33 -1.39 3.21
CA LEU A 683 -1.41 -1.40 2.07
C LEU A 683 -2.17 -1.72 0.79
N ILE A 684 -2.02 -0.88 -0.22
CA ILE A 684 -2.39 -1.17 -1.61
C ILE A 684 -1.13 -1.66 -2.31
N LEU A 685 -1.18 -2.91 -2.76
CA LEU A 685 -0.11 -3.64 -3.41
C LEU A 685 -0.40 -3.77 -4.91
N ALA A 686 0.64 -3.68 -5.73
CA ALA A 686 0.56 -3.93 -7.16
C ALA A 686 1.72 -4.84 -7.62
N SER A 687 1.40 -5.72 -8.55
CA SER A 687 2.33 -6.66 -9.18
C SER A 687 2.69 -6.20 -10.59
N ALA A 688 3.77 -6.77 -11.15
CA ALA A 688 4.16 -6.53 -12.54
C ALA A 688 3.10 -7.02 -13.57
N SER A 689 2.24 -7.97 -13.19
CA SER A 689 1.16 -8.47 -14.04
C SER A 689 -0.03 -7.50 -14.16
N GLY A 690 -0.02 -6.39 -13.40
CA GLY A 690 -1.15 -5.47 -13.29
C GLY A 690 -2.16 -5.86 -12.21
N SER A 691 -2.03 -7.04 -11.59
CA SER A 691 -2.89 -7.43 -10.46
C SER A 691 -2.64 -6.54 -9.24
N LYS A 692 -3.73 -6.13 -8.60
CA LYS A 692 -3.75 -5.24 -7.43
C LYS A 692 -4.37 -5.95 -6.23
N TYR A 693 -3.82 -5.70 -5.05
CA TYR A 693 -4.24 -6.34 -3.80
C TYR A 693 -4.30 -5.32 -2.66
N ILE A 694 -5.19 -5.54 -1.70
CA ILE A 694 -5.25 -4.79 -0.44
C ILE A 694 -4.80 -5.74 0.67
N LEU A 695 -3.74 -5.35 1.39
CA LEU A 695 -3.28 -6.05 2.59
C LEU A 695 -3.62 -5.19 3.81
N GLU A 696 -4.56 -5.67 4.60
CA GLU A 696 -4.90 -5.09 5.91
C GLU A 696 -4.17 -5.88 7.00
N GLY A 697 -3.37 -5.18 7.80
CA GLY A 697 -2.59 -5.75 8.88
C GLY A 697 -2.96 -5.12 10.22
N GLN A 698 -3.11 -5.94 11.26
CA GLN A 698 -3.37 -5.45 12.61
C GLN A 698 -2.49 -6.16 13.64
N LYS A 699 -1.72 -5.38 14.40
CA LYS A 699 -1.10 -5.84 15.65
C LYS A 699 -2.03 -5.45 16.79
N ILE A 700 -2.50 -6.44 17.54
CA ILE A 700 -3.48 -6.26 18.61
C ILE A 700 -2.72 -6.29 19.93
N MET A 701 -2.74 -5.19 20.68
CA MET A 701 -2.04 -5.04 21.95
C MET A 701 -3.05 -4.91 23.09
N ASN A 702 -3.17 -5.97 23.89
CA ASN A 702 -4.13 -6.03 24.97
C ASN A 702 -3.45 -5.72 26.32
N PRO A 703 -4.17 -5.11 27.27
CA PRO A 703 -3.64 -4.74 28.58
C PRO A 703 -3.49 -5.98 29.50
N PHE A 704 -2.48 -6.81 29.27
CA PHE A 704 -2.18 -7.94 30.15
C PHE A 704 -1.31 -7.54 31.36
N LEU A 705 -1.55 -8.19 32.50
CA LEU A 705 -0.82 -7.98 33.76
C LEU A 705 0.64 -8.51 33.74
N LEU A 706 1.03 -9.26 32.69
CA LEU A 706 2.34 -9.91 32.56
C LEU A 706 2.97 -9.56 31.20
N GLY A 707 4.12 -8.86 31.23
CA GLY A 707 4.81 -8.33 30.04
C GLY A 707 5.30 -9.37 29.03
N ALA A 708 5.32 -10.67 29.35
CA ALA A 708 5.73 -11.73 28.44
C ALA A 708 4.84 -11.81 27.17
N TYR A 709 3.55 -11.48 27.28
CA TYR A 709 2.63 -11.46 26.12
C TYR A 709 2.81 -10.21 25.25
N ALA A 710 3.27 -9.09 25.84
CA ALA A 710 3.46 -7.82 25.14
C ALA A 710 4.45 -7.95 23.98
N TRP A 711 5.48 -8.79 24.14
CA TRP A 711 6.44 -9.06 23.07
C TRP A 711 5.78 -9.71 21.86
N ARG A 712 5.03 -10.80 22.08
CA ARG A 712 4.34 -11.52 21.00
C ARG A 712 3.32 -10.61 20.30
N GLU A 713 2.54 -9.85 21.05
CA GLU A 713 1.51 -8.95 20.51
C GLU A 713 2.09 -7.77 19.72
N SER A 714 3.20 -7.18 20.18
CA SER A 714 3.87 -6.08 19.47
C SER A 714 4.65 -6.53 18.22
N THR A 715 4.93 -7.83 18.08
CA THR A 715 5.71 -8.40 16.97
C THR A 715 4.90 -9.24 15.98
N THR A 716 3.65 -9.58 16.30
CA THR A 716 2.75 -10.39 15.45
C THR A 716 1.73 -9.51 14.74
N LEU A 717 1.81 -9.48 13.41
CA LEU A 717 0.85 -8.80 12.53
C LEU A 717 -0.13 -9.82 11.96
N HIS A 718 -1.41 -9.69 12.31
CA HIS A 718 -2.49 -10.44 11.69
C HIS A 718 -2.85 -9.77 10.37
N VAL A 719 -2.81 -10.52 9.26
CA VAL A 719 -3.00 -9.95 7.93
C VAL A 719 -4.20 -10.58 7.23
N THR A 720 -4.93 -9.75 6.49
CA THR A 720 -5.96 -10.15 5.52
C THR A 720 -5.56 -9.58 4.18
N LEU A 721 -5.41 -10.44 3.18
CA LEU A 721 -5.08 -10.07 1.81
C LEU A 721 -6.30 -10.28 0.91
N ARG A 722 -6.67 -9.24 0.17
CA ARG A 722 -7.81 -9.21 -0.75
C ARG A 722 -7.34 -8.81 -2.14
N ARG A 723 -7.86 -9.47 -3.18
CA ARG A 723 -7.62 -9.03 -4.57
C ARG A 723 -8.61 -7.94 -4.94
N VAL A 724 -8.13 -6.88 -5.60
CA VAL A 724 -8.99 -5.81 -6.13
C VAL A 724 -9.50 -6.27 -7.50
N HIS A 725 -10.81 -6.47 -7.65
CA HIS A 725 -11.44 -6.87 -8.93
C HIS A 725 -12.17 -5.69 -9.58
N GLN A 726 -12.01 -5.56 -10.91
CA GLN A 726 -12.65 -4.52 -11.73
C GLN A 726 -14.03 -4.92 -12.29
N SER A 727 -14.58 -6.09 -11.96
CA SER A 727 -15.95 -6.43 -12.35
C SER A 727 -16.62 -7.46 -11.42
N SER A 728 -17.91 -7.23 -11.17
CA SER A 728 -18.79 -7.92 -10.23
C SER A 728 -19.19 -9.31 -10.71
N SER A 729 -18.78 -10.39 -10.02
CA SER A 729 -19.55 -11.65 -9.88
C SER A 729 -18.81 -12.83 -9.19
N ALA A 730 -17.51 -12.75 -8.91
CA ALA A 730 -16.81 -13.84 -8.20
C ALA A 730 -16.74 -13.58 -6.68
N GLU A 731 -17.08 -14.59 -5.88
CA GLU A 731 -16.99 -14.55 -4.41
C GLU A 731 -15.54 -14.30 -3.96
N ASN A 732 -15.31 -13.22 -3.21
CA ASN A 732 -14.00 -12.88 -2.67
C ASN A 732 -13.56 -13.92 -1.63
N VAL A 733 -12.47 -14.63 -1.92
CA VAL A 733 -11.76 -15.44 -0.93
C VAL A 733 -10.74 -14.55 -0.23
N ASP A 734 -11.04 -14.14 0.99
CA ASP A 734 -10.12 -13.40 1.86
C ASP A 734 -9.02 -14.34 2.36
N LEU A 735 -7.76 -14.09 1.99
CA LEU A 735 -6.63 -14.87 2.47
C LEU A 735 -6.16 -14.30 3.82
N LYS A 736 -6.22 -15.10 4.88
CA LYS A 736 -5.83 -14.68 6.24
C LYS A 736 -4.49 -15.28 6.65
N GLY A 737 -3.71 -14.56 7.44
CA GLY A 737 -2.36 -14.99 7.85
C GLY A 737 -1.80 -14.27 9.06
N GLN A 738 -0.58 -14.67 9.45
CA GLN A 738 0.21 -14.03 10.49
C GLN A 738 1.64 -13.82 10.01
N LEU A 739 2.14 -12.59 10.14
CA LEU A 739 3.53 -12.21 9.92
C LEU A 739 4.17 -11.85 11.25
N HIS A 740 5.43 -12.22 11.44
CA HIS A 740 6.17 -12.01 12.68
C HIS A 740 7.45 -11.21 12.41
N ILE A 741 7.82 -10.36 13.36
CA ILE A 741 9.11 -9.67 13.39
C ILE A 741 10.03 -10.46 14.32
N SER A 742 11.20 -10.87 13.83
CA SER A 742 12.19 -11.51 14.68
C SER A 742 12.87 -10.49 15.60
N PHE A 743 13.42 -10.95 16.72
CA PHE A 743 14.19 -10.08 17.62
C PHE A 743 15.30 -9.30 16.91
N MET A 744 16.04 -9.97 16.00
CA MET A 744 17.11 -9.34 15.23
C MET A 744 16.59 -8.28 14.24
N GLU A 745 15.44 -8.52 13.60
CA GLU A 745 14.82 -7.53 12.70
C GLU A 745 14.25 -6.34 13.46
N LEU A 746 13.69 -6.55 14.66
CA LEU A 746 13.24 -5.45 15.51
C LEU A 746 14.42 -4.59 15.98
N LEU A 747 15.53 -5.22 16.39
CA LEU A 747 16.74 -4.50 16.76
C LEU A 747 17.30 -3.69 15.58
N ARG A 748 17.34 -4.28 14.37
CA ARG A 748 17.69 -3.56 13.14
C ARG A 748 16.75 -2.40 12.86
N SER A 749 15.45 -2.59 13.04
CA SER A 749 14.43 -1.54 12.87
C SER A 749 14.71 -0.35 13.80
N ILE A 750 14.96 -0.60 15.08
CA ILE A 750 15.33 0.43 16.06
C ILE A 750 16.67 1.09 15.70
N MET A 751 17.68 0.32 15.30
CA MET A 751 18.97 0.88 14.86
C MET A 751 18.86 1.70 13.57
N SER A 752 17.87 1.40 12.72
CA SER A 752 17.62 2.10 11.45
C SER A 752 16.86 3.43 11.58
N LEU A 753 16.41 3.77 12.80
CA LEU A 753 15.69 5.02 13.10
C LEU A 753 16.52 6.24 12.68
N SER A 754 16.02 6.94 11.67
CA SER A 754 16.65 8.17 11.14
C SER A 754 15.65 9.34 11.12
N GLY A 755 16.17 10.57 11.24
CA GLY A 755 15.38 11.81 11.23
C GLY A 755 15.47 12.63 12.52
N ASN A 756 15.07 13.89 12.42
CA ASN A 756 15.37 14.94 13.43
C ASN A 756 14.58 14.80 14.74
N LYS A 757 13.56 13.93 14.79
CA LYS A 757 12.70 13.70 15.98
C LYS A 757 12.71 12.26 16.49
N ARG A 758 13.77 11.48 16.22
CA ARG A 758 13.88 10.06 16.64
C ARG A 758 13.63 9.83 18.13
N GLN A 759 14.23 10.66 19.01
CA GLN A 759 14.08 10.53 20.47
C GLN A 759 12.64 10.77 20.91
N ARG A 760 11.98 11.79 20.31
CA ARG A 760 10.59 12.10 20.59
C ARG A 760 9.66 10.99 20.11
N PHE A 761 9.90 10.42 18.94
CA PHE A 761 9.14 9.27 18.44
C PHE A 761 9.24 8.08 19.39
N VAL A 762 10.47 7.71 19.80
CA VAL A 762 10.70 6.63 20.75
C VAL A 762 10.01 6.92 22.08
N TYR A 763 10.14 8.14 22.61
CA TYR A 763 9.46 8.55 23.84
C TYR A 763 7.94 8.39 23.75
N LEU A 764 7.31 8.88 22.68
CA LEU A 764 5.86 8.78 22.49
C LEU A 764 5.39 7.34 22.32
N LEU A 765 6.14 6.52 21.58
CA LEU A 765 5.84 5.09 21.41
C LEU A 765 6.00 4.34 22.74
N SER A 766 7.07 4.59 23.49
CA SER A 766 7.29 4.01 24.83
C SER A 766 6.22 4.45 25.83
N GLN A 767 5.83 5.72 25.82
CA GLN A 767 4.74 6.23 26.65
C GLN A 767 3.41 5.53 26.30
N SER A 768 3.16 5.30 25.01
CA SER A 768 2.00 4.52 24.55
C SER A 768 2.02 3.09 25.08
N LEU A 769 3.15 2.39 24.93
CA LEU A 769 3.27 1.00 25.37
C LEU A 769 3.18 0.89 26.90
N LEU A 770 3.81 1.81 27.63
CA LEU A 770 3.70 1.91 29.09
C LEU A 770 2.26 2.15 29.53
N ARG A 771 1.53 3.03 28.84
CA ARG A 771 0.11 3.29 29.10
C ARG A 771 -0.74 2.03 28.92
N THR A 772 -0.51 1.26 27.85
CA THR A 772 -1.31 0.08 27.51
C THR A 772 -1.00 -1.11 28.41
N TYR A 773 0.27 -1.47 28.58
CA TYR A 773 0.66 -2.69 29.31
C TYR A 773 0.85 -2.49 30.82
N VAL A 774 1.34 -1.32 31.26
CA VAL A 774 1.70 -1.08 32.67
C VAL A 774 0.64 -0.27 33.40
N LEU A 775 0.32 0.94 32.90
CA LEU A 775 -0.64 1.82 33.58
C LEU A 775 -2.09 1.38 33.36
N GLN A 776 -2.36 0.68 32.25
CA GLN A 776 -3.69 0.19 31.84
C GLN A 776 -4.74 1.32 31.86
N VAL A 777 -4.38 2.51 31.35
CA VAL A 777 -5.26 3.69 31.31
C VAL A 777 -5.94 3.78 29.93
N PRO A 778 -7.29 3.78 29.85
CA PRO A 778 -8.00 3.78 28.57
C PRO A 778 -7.74 5.08 27.80
N ARG A 779 -7.70 5.00 26.45
CA ARG A 779 -7.49 6.17 25.57
C ARG A 779 -8.81 6.86 25.16
N GLY A 780 -9.92 6.12 25.10
CA GLY A 780 -11.26 6.65 24.78
C GLY A 780 -12.05 7.08 26.02
N ARG A 781 -13.03 7.97 25.85
CA ARG A 781 -14.02 8.25 26.90
C ARG A 781 -14.92 7.02 27.11
N HIS A 782 -15.51 6.93 28.30
CA HIS A 782 -16.67 6.07 28.53
C HIS A 782 -17.75 6.41 27.49
N TRP A 783 -17.99 5.52 26.52
CA TRP A 783 -19.25 5.56 25.78
C TRP A 783 -20.32 4.97 26.70
N ASP A 784 -21.06 5.84 27.38
CA ASP A 784 -22.28 5.43 28.07
C ASP A 784 -23.45 5.90 27.20
N PRO A 785 -24.14 4.99 26.49
CA PRO A 785 -25.34 5.38 25.75
C PRO A 785 -26.33 5.98 26.76
N SER A 786 -26.79 7.20 26.52
CA SER A 786 -27.81 7.83 27.35
C SER A 786 -29.02 6.89 27.45
N PRO A 787 -29.66 6.74 28.63
CA PRO A 787 -30.78 5.79 28.83
C PRO A 787 -31.90 5.92 27.79
N GLY A 788 -32.09 7.10 27.21
CA GLY A 788 -33.08 7.38 26.16
C GLY A 788 -32.80 6.78 24.78
N ASN A 789 -31.64 6.17 24.54
CA ASN A 789 -31.27 5.54 23.25
C ASN A 789 -31.39 4.00 23.24
N LEU A 790 -31.82 3.37 24.35
CA LEU A 790 -32.10 1.94 24.39
C LEU A 790 -33.52 1.68 23.87
N ASN A 791 -33.65 1.50 22.55
CA ASN A 791 -34.90 1.03 21.94
C ASN A 791 -35.11 -0.45 22.27
N GLU A 792 -35.65 -0.74 23.46
CA GLU A 792 -36.11 -2.09 23.81
C GLU A 792 -37.32 -2.46 22.94
N GLN A 793 -37.23 -3.60 22.27
CA GLN A 793 -38.32 -4.13 21.47
C GLN A 793 -39.23 -5.01 22.33
N ALA A 794 -40.53 -4.73 22.32
CA ALA A 794 -41.52 -5.52 23.06
C ALA A 794 -41.58 -6.97 22.53
N TYR A 795 -41.72 -7.93 23.45
CA TYR A 795 -42.04 -9.32 23.09
C TYR A 795 -43.55 -9.51 22.97
N PRO A 796 -44.01 -10.49 22.17
CA PRO A 796 -45.40 -10.94 22.24
C PRO A 796 -45.78 -11.33 23.68
N PRO A 797 -47.06 -11.19 24.08
CA PRO A 797 -47.52 -11.58 25.41
C PRO A 797 -47.12 -13.03 25.74
N CYS A 798 -46.44 -13.23 26.87
CA CYS A 798 -46.05 -14.55 27.36
C CYS A 798 -46.91 -14.99 28.54
N ILE A 799 -47.13 -16.29 28.66
CA ILE A 799 -47.76 -16.92 29.83
C ILE A 799 -46.64 -17.32 30.79
N PHE A 800 -46.77 -16.95 32.06
CA PHE A 800 -45.84 -17.32 33.11
C PHE A 800 -46.37 -18.53 33.88
N HIS A 801 -45.55 -19.58 33.98
CA HIS A 801 -45.87 -20.80 34.73
C HIS A 801 -44.96 -20.90 35.93
N GLU A 802 -45.53 -20.95 37.14
CA GLU A 802 -44.81 -21.36 38.34
C GLU A 802 -44.91 -22.89 38.50
N ILE A 803 -43.78 -23.54 38.76
CA ILE A 803 -43.67 -24.99 38.82
C ILE A 803 -42.96 -25.36 40.12
N GLN A 804 -43.59 -26.19 40.95
CA GLN A 804 -42.94 -26.80 42.10
C GLN A 804 -42.17 -28.05 41.67
N THR A 805 -40.89 -28.11 42.00
CA THR A 805 -40.02 -29.27 41.78
C THR A 805 -40.20 -30.31 42.88
N GLU A 806 -39.74 -31.54 42.65
CA GLU A 806 -39.87 -32.64 43.62
C GLU A 806 -39.11 -32.39 44.93
N ASP A 807 -38.03 -31.60 44.89
CA ASP A 807 -37.26 -31.19 46.07
C ASP A 807 -37.83 -29.93 46.76
N GLY A 808 -39.03 -29.47 46.36
CA GLY A 808 -39.75 -28.37 47.01
C GLY A 808 -39.30 -26.96 46.62
N VAL A 809 -38.49 -26.81 45.56
CA VAL A 809 -38.08 -25.52 45.01
C VAL A 809 -39.13 -25.03 44.00
N THR A 810 -39.47 -23.74 44.02
CA THR A 810 -40.34 -23.15 43.00
C THR A 810 -39.49 -22.54 41.90
N ILE A 811 -39.65 -23.03 40.67
CA ILE A 811 -39.02 -22.51 39.45
C ILE A 811 -40.10 -21.91 38.53
N SER A 812 -39.69 -21.25 37.45
CA SER A 812 -40.65 -20.72 36.47
C SER A 812 -40.29 -21.04 35.02
N CYS A 813 -41.31 -21.03 34.17
CA CYS A 813 -41.18 -21.08 32.72
C CYS A 813 -41.99 -19.96 32.06
N ARG A 814 -41.37 -19.24 31.12
CA ARG A 814 -42.07 -18.31 30.22
C ARG A 814 -42.46 -19.05 28.94
N GLN A 815 -43.73 -18.96 28.56
CA GLN A 815 -44.28 -19.58 27.35
C GLN A 815 -44.77 -18.50 26.37
N TRP A 816 -44.30 -18.55 25.13
CA TRP A 816 -44.83 -17.77 24.02
C TRP A 816 -45.59 -18.69 23.07
N LYS A 817 -46.89 -18.40 22.88
CA LYS A 817 -47.74 -19.10 21.92
C LYS A 817 -47.62 -18.45 20.54
N CYS A 818 -47.61 -19.26 19.49
CA CYS A 818 -47.66 -18.76 18.13
C CYS A 818 -49.09 -18.35 17.77
N SER A 819 -49.30 -17.07 17.43
CA SER A 819 -50.60 -16.54 16.99
C SER A 819 -50.76 -16.72 15.48
N GLN A 820 -51.03 -17.94 15.01
CA GLN A 820 -51.47 -18.14 13.63
C GLN A 820 -53.00 -18.07 13.54
N SER A 821 -53.53 -16.85 13.52
CA SER A 821 -54.88 -16.60 13.00
C SER A 821 -54.80 -16.54 11.46
N GLY A 822 -55.06 -17.66 10.78
CA GLY A 822 -55.36 -17.62 9.33
C GLY A 822 -54.77 -18.70 8.42
N ARG A 823 -54.03 -19.71 8.91
CA ARG A 823 -53.60 -20.86 8.08
C ARG A 823 -54.48 -22.08 8.35
N SER A 824 -54.92 -22.72 7.27
CA SER A 824 -55.84 -23.87 7.26
C SER A 824 -55.33 -25.02 8.14
N GLU A 825 -56.25 -25.67 8.89
CA GLU A 825 -56.05 -26.73 9.90
C GLU A 825 -55.30 -28.00 9.44
N VAL A 826 -54.69 -28.03 8.25
CA VAL A 826 -54.04 -29.21 7.66
C VAL A 826 -52.50 -29.21 7.84
N GLU A 827 -51.87 -28.11 8.27
CA GLU A 827 -50.43 -28.12 8.59
C GLU A 827 -50.16 -28.74 9.98
N ARG A 828 -49.38 -29.83 10.02
CA ARG A 828 -48.97 -30.53 11.25
C ARG A 828 -48.48 -29.55 12.31
N ARG A 829 -49.10 -29.59 13.49
CA ARG A 829 -48.67 -28.84 14.68
C ARG A 829 -47.21 -29.19 15.02
N LYS A 830 -46.32 -28.21 14.91
CA LYS A 830 -44.88 -28.37 15.23
C LYS A 830 -44.67 -28.68 16.70
N ASN A 831 -43.58 -29.39 17.00
CA ASN A 831 -43.20 -29.71 18.38
C ASN A 831 -42.75 -28.42 19.12
N PRO A 832 -43.07 -28.26 20.42
CA PRO A 832 -42.63 -27.09 21.18
C PRO A 832 -41.12 -27.13 21.43
N VAL A 833 -40.53 -25.95 21.63
CA VAL A 833 -39.10 -25.77 21.88
C VAL A 833 -38.88 -25.30 23.31
N LEU A 834 -38.03 -26.01 24.07
CA LEU A 834 -37.58 -25.65 25.41
C LEU A 834 -36.16 -25.07 25.36
N LEU A 835 -36.02 -23.84 25.82
CA LEU A 835 -34.76 -23.11 25.93
C LEU A 835 -34.24 -23.18 27.37
N ILE A 836 -32.96 -23.55 27.54
CA ILE A 836 -32.32 -23.69 28.84
C ILE A 836 -31.08 -22.80 28.91
N ASN A 837 -31.16 -21.74 29.71
CA ASN A 837 -30.12 -20.73 29.85
C ASN A 837 -28.82 -21.27 30.47
N GLY A 838 -27.73 -20.52 30.26
CA GLY A 838 -26.44 -20.73 30.90
C GLY A 838 -26.38 -20.22 32.34
N TYR A 839 -25.18 -20.10 32.90
CA TYR A 839 -25.00 -19.71 34.31
C TYR A 839 -25.42 -18.24 34.56
N SER A 840 -26.59 -18.05 35.16
CA SER A 840 -27.11 -16.75 35.69
C SER A 840 -27.15 -15.59 34.68
N ILE A 841 -27.13 -15.90 33.38
CA ILE A 841 -27.08 -14.93 32.30
C ILE A 841 -28.17 -15.27 31.28
N GLU A 842 -29.00 -14.28 30.94
CA GLU A 842 -30.02 -14.40 29.90
C GLU A 842 -29.36 -14.47 28.53
N SER A 843 -29.59 -15.57 27.79
CA SER A 843 -28.93 -15.83 26.51
C SER A 843 -29.89 -15.85 25.32
N TYR A 844 -31.20 -15.89 25.56
CA TYR A 844 -32.21 -16.10 24.51
C TYR A 844 -33.22 -14.95 24.38
N CYS A 845 -33.59 -14.31 25.50
CA CYS A 845 -34.52 -13.18 25.52
C CYS A 845 -33.73 -11.85 25.58
N LEU A 846 -33.32 -11.33 24.42
CA LEU A 846 -32.49 -10.13 24.26
C LEU A 846 -33.32 -8.93 23.73
N PRO A 847 -33.83 -8.04 24.59
CA PRO A 847 -34.77 -6.98 24.18
C PRO A 847 -34.13 -5.88 23.32
N THR A 848 -32.80 -5.70 23.39
CA THR A 848 -32.08 -4.69 22.59
C THR A 848 -31.66 -5.17 21.21
N GLU A 849 -31.72 -6.48 20.95
CA GLU A 849 -31.36 -7.04 19.64
C GLU A 849 -32.61 -7.18 18.76
N PRO A 850 -32.52 -6.84 17.46
CA PRO A 850 -33.68 -6.87 16.57
C PRO A 850 -34.14 -8.29 16.22
N LYS A 851 -33.23 -9.28 16.29
CA LYS A 851 -33.52 -10.69 16.02
C LYS A 851 -32.77 -11.60 17.00
N ASP A 852 -33.43 -11.96 18.08
CA ASP A 852 -32.97 -13.01 19.00
C ASP A 852 -33.53 -14.39 18.64
N LEU A 853 -33.12 -15.42 19.38
CA LEU A 853 -33.55 -16.79 19.10
C LEU A 853 -35.03 -17.05 19.40
N VAL A 854 -35.61 -16.42 20.43
CA VAL A 854 -37.04 -16.56 20.76
C VAL A 854 -37.90 -16.03 19.61
N ARG A 855 -37.60 -14.83 19.11
CA ARG A 855 -38.30 -14.23 17.96
C ARG A 855 -38.09 -15.05 16.70
N SER A 856 -36.86 -15.52 16.45
CA SER A 856 -36.57 -16.37 15.28
C SER A 856 -37.37 -17.67 15.30
N LEU A 857 -37.55 -18.30 16.46
CA LEU A 857 -38.36 -19.52 16.61
C LEU A 857 -39.86 -19.24 16.43
N LEU A 858 -40.35 -18.11 16.96
CA LEU A 858 -41.75 -17.68 16.80
C LEU A 858 -42.08 -17.32 15.34
N GLU A 859 -41.16 -16.64 14.63
CA GLU A 859 -41.27 -16.35 13.19
C GLU A 859 -41.38 -17.65 12.37
N GLU A 860 -40.65 -18.70 12.77
CA GLU A 860 -40.70 -20.03 12.16
C GLU A 860 -41.91 -20.87 12.61
N GLY A 861 -42.77 -20.35 13.48
CA GLY A 861 -44.02 -21.00 13.91
C GLY A 861 -43.87 -21.99 15.06
N TYR A 862 -42.79 -21.96 15.83
CA TYR A 862 -42.60 -22.82 17.00
C TYR A 862 -43.17 -22.18 18.28
N GLU A 863 -43.93 -22.96 19.04
CA GLU A 863 -44.22 -22.62 20.43
C GLU A 863 -42.94 -22.70 21.25
N THR A 864 -42.60 -21.62 21.97
CA THR A 864 -41.30 -21.49 22.64
C THR A 864 -41.46 -21.33 24.14
N TRP A 865 -40.72 -22.14 24.91
CA TRP A 865 -40.65 -22.16 26.36
C TRP A 865 -39.24 -21.80 26.81
N LEU A 866 -39.11 -20.92 27.80
CA LEU A 866 -37.82 -20.56 28.41
C LEU A 866 -37.84 -20.97 29.89
N LEU A 867 -36.95 -21.88 30.26
CA LEU A 867 -36.78 -22.36 31.63
C LEU A 867 -35.96 -21.36 32.45
N GLU A 868 -36.56 -20.83 33.51
CA GLU A 868 -35.90 -20.05 34.55
C GLU A 868 -35.63 -20.97 35.74
N ALA A 869 -34.60 -21.81 35.61
CA ALA A 869 -34.14 -22.76 36.63
C ALA A 869 -33.65 -22.05 37.92
N ARG A 870 -33.35 -22.81 38.98
CA ARG A 870 -32.87 -22.28 40.28
C ARG A 870 -31.56 -21.47 40.23
N LEU A 871 -30.87 -21.47 39.09
CA LEU A 871 -29.66 -20.68 38.80
C LEU A 871 -29.96 -19.29 38.22
N HIS A 872 -31.20 -19.03 37.81
CA HIS A 872 -31.62 -17.82 37.13
C HIS A 872 -31.58 -16.60 38.09
N PRO A 873 -31.19 -15.39 37.66
CA PRO A 873 -31.04 -14.23 38.55
C PRO A 873 -32.30 -13.85 39.36
N ARG A 874 -33.48 -14.23 38.86
CA ARG A 874 -34.77 -13.99 39.53
C ARG A 874 -35.07 -14.99 40.67
N HIS A 875 -34.38 -16.14 40.70
CA HIS A 875 -34.59 -17.23 41.66
C HIS A 875 -33.34 -17.45 42.51
N PRO A 876 -33.20 -16.74 43.64
CA PRO A 876 -32.01 -16.81 44.47
C PRO A 876 -32.02 -18.07 45.35
N SER A 877 -31.71 -19.24 44.79
CA SER A 877 -31.37 -20.40 45.62
C SER A 877 -29.92 -20.30 46.11
N ASN A 878 -29.73 -20.36 47.43
CA ASN A 878 -28.43 -20.24 48.08
C ASN A 878 -27.70 -21.58 48.23
N ASP A 879 -28.37 -22.69 47.94
CA ASP A 879 -27.84 -24.03 48.17
C ASP A 879 -28.36 -24.99 47.11
N PHE A 880 -27.55 -25.24 46.08
CA PHE A 880 -27.84 -26.19 45.01
C PHE A 880 -26.58 -26.50 44.20
N THR A 881 -26.65 -27.58 43.44
CA THR A 881 -25.63 -28.03 42.50
C THR A 881 -26.18 -28.04 41.07
N ILE A 882 -25.29 -28.11 40.07
CA ILE A 882 -25.70 -28.29 38.66
C ILE A 882 -26.51 -29.58 38.46
N GLU A 883 -26.29 -30.57 39.31
CA GLU A 883 -26.99 -31.85 39.26
C GLU A 883 -28.46 -31.69 39.62
N ASP A 884 -28.79 -30.84 40.58
CA ASP A 884 -30.18 -30.61 41.02
C ASP A 884 -31.04 -30.01 39.90
N ILE A 885 -30.45 -29.19 39.02
CA ILE A 885 -31.14 -28.67 37.83
C ILE A 885 -31.50 -29.81 36.87
N GLY A 886 -30.57 -30.75 36.66
CA GLY A 886 -30.80 -31.93 35.82
C GLY A 886 -31.77 -32.95 36.44
N LYS A 887 -31.74 -33.10 37.78
CA LYS A 887 -32.57 -34.05 38.53
C LYS A 887 -33.99 -33.58 38.76
N PHE A 888 -34.20 -32.29 39.00
CA PHE A 888 -35.46 -31.77 39.50
C PHE A 888 -36.06 -30.68 38.59
N ASP A 889 -35.27 -29.70 38.16
CA ASP A 889 -35.80 -28.54 37.42
C ASP A 889 -36.26 -28.88 36.00
N ILE A 890 -35.38 -29.51 35.20
CA ILE A 890 -35.69 -29.86 33.81
C ILE A 890 -36.83 -30.89 33.74
N PRO A 891 -36.85 -31.97 34.55
CA PRO A 891 -37.97 -32.91 34.55
C PRO A 891 -39.31 -32.25 34.91
N ALA A 892 -39.33 -31.35 35.92
CA ALA A 892 -40.54 -30.63 36.30
C ALA A 892 -41.07 -29.72 35.17
N ALA A 893 -40.16 -29.03 34.46
CA ALA A 893 -40.52 -28.21 33.30
C ALA A 893 -41.11 -29.04 32.16
N ILE A 894 -40.50 -30.18 31.82
CA ILE A 894 -41.01 -31.09 30.78
C ILE A 894 -42.36 -31.68 31.18
N LYS A 895 -42.53 -32.10 32.44
CA LYS A 895 -43.81 -32.60 32.96
C LYS A 895 -44.92 -31.55 32.83
N LYS A 896 -44.62 -30.27 33.11
CA LYS A 896 -45.56 -29.16 32.92
C LYS A 896 -45.95 -28.94 31.44
N MET A 897 -44.99 -29.12 30.52
CA MET A 897 -45.26 -29.04 29.09
C MET A 897 -46.15 -30.20 28.60
N GLN A 898 -46.07 -31.36 29.24
CA GLN A 898 -46.78 -32.61 28.92
C GLN A 898 -48.03 -32.87 29.78
N GLU A 899 -48.65 -31.84 30.38
CA GLU A 899 -49.88 -32.01 31.19
C GLU A 899 -51.00 -32.77 30.45
N PRO A 900 -51.85 -33.55 31.16
CA PRO A 900 -52.76 -34.55 30.57
C PRO A 900 -53.73 -34.04 29.50
N ASP A 901 -54.08 -32.75 29.57
CA ASP A 901 -55.03 -32.10 28.65
C ASP A 901 -54.40 -31.74 27.30
N LYS A 902 -53.12 -32.08 27.07
CA LYS A 902 -52.38 -31.83 25.83
C LYS A 902 -52.00 -33.17 25.15
N PRO A 903 -51.99 -33.22 23.80
CA PRO A 903 -51.52 -34.41 23.09
C PRO A 903 -50.06 -34.73 23.50
N SER A 904 -49.70 -36.01 23.48
CA SER A 904 -48.32 -36.46 23.73
C SER A 904 -47.43 -35.95 22.59
N VAL A 905 -46.68 -34.87 22.86
CA VAL A 905 -45.80 -34.20 21.88
C VAL A 905 -44.36 -34.26 22.39
N ARG A 906 -43.42 -34.57 21.48
CA ARG A 906 -41.99 -34.56 21.78
C ARG A 906 -41.46 -33.12 21.79
N ILE A 907 -40.43 -32.84 22.57
CA ILE A 907 -39.94 -31.47 22.79
C ILE A 907 -38.57 -31.27 22.15
N HIS A 908 -38.37 -30.18 21.40
CA HIS A 908 -37.03 -29.78 20.96
C HIS A 908 -36.34 -29.02 22.10
N VAL A 909 -35.09 -29.34 22.43
CA VAL A 909 -34.35 -28.67 23.51
C VAL A 909 -33.16 -27.91 22.94
N ILE A 910 -33.01 -26.64 23.30
CA ILE A 910 -31.84 -25.83 23.00
C ILE A 910 -31.23 -25.38 24.32
N ALA A 911 -29.98 -25.77 24.55
CA ALA A 911 -29.31 -25.55 25.82
C ALA A 911 -27.95 -24.84 25.65
N HIS A 912 -27.65 -23.91 26.55
CA HIS A 912 -26.42 -23.13 26.56
C HIS A 912 -25.62 -23.34 27.85
N CYS A 913 -24.29 -23.40 27.74
CA CYS A 913 -23.36 -23.44 28.87
C CYS A 913 -23.77 -24.48 29.94
N VAL A 914 -24.09 -24.05 31.17
CA VAL A 914 -24.54 -24.96 32.24
C VAL A 914 -25.87 -25.64 31.94
N GLY A 915 -26.77 -25.02 31.19
CA GLY A 915 -27.97 -25.68 30.67
C GLY A 915 -27.62 -26.91 29.83
N GLY A 916 -26.55 -26.83 29.04
CA GLY A 916 -26.00 -27.96 28.28
C GLY A 916 -25.50 -29.09 29.17
N LEU A 917 -24.85 -28.78 30.30
CA LEU A 917 -24.45 -29.79 31.28
C LEU A 917 -25.66 -30.45 31.94
N ALA A 918 -26.63 -29.63 32.38
CA ALA A 918 -27.80 -30.09 33.13
C ALA A 918 -28.74 -31.00 32.30
N ILE A 919 -28.98 -30.69 31.03
CA ILE A 919 -29.82 -31.56 30.18
C ILE A 919 -29.16 -32.93 29.92
N HIS A 920 -27.83 -32.98 29.82
CA HIS A 920 -27.12 -34.27 29.69
C HIS A 920 -27.17 -35.06 31.01
N ILE A 921 -27.07 -34.39 32.16
CA ILE A 921 -27.31 -35.02 33.48
C ILE A 921 -28.73 -35.58 33.55
N ALA A 922 -29.74 -34.84 33.08
CA ALA A 922 -31.14 -35.28 33.10
C ALA A 922 -31.37 -36.54 32.25
N LEU A 923 -30.85 -36.56 31.01
CA LEU A 923 -30.99 -37.70 30.09
C LEU A 923 -30.14 -38.90 30.51
N MET A 924 -28.83 -38.71 30.71
CA MET A 924 -27.91 -39.81 31.05
C MET A 924 -28.14 -40.31 32.49
N GLY A 925 -28.63 -39.47 33.38
CA GLY A 925 -29.07 -39.85 34.73
C GLY A 925 -30.36 -40.67 34.74
N GLY A 926 -31.13 -40.67 33.63
CA GLY A 926 -32.41 -41.37 33.53
C GLY A 926 -33.57 -40.62 34.20
N HIS A 927 -33.42 -39.32 34.47
CA HIS A 927 -34.46 -38.47 35.05
C HIS A 927 -35.52 -38.06 34.00
N ILE A 928 -35.19 -38.17 32.71
CA ILE A 928 -36.08 -37.89 31.57
C ILE A 928 -35.82 -38.96 30.50
N SER A 929 -36.89 -39.51 29.91
CA SER A 929 -36.76 -40.42 28.76
C SER A 929 -36.38 -39.66 27.48
N ALA A 930 -35.49 -40.24 26.66
CA ALA A 930 -35.18 -39.75 25.32
C ALA A 930 -36.41 -39.66 24.41
N ASP A 931 -37.45 -40.46 24.66
CA ASP A 931 -38.70 -40.43 23.91
C ASP A 931 -39.43 -39.10 24.04
N ASN A 932 -39.25 -38.39 25.17
CA ASN A 932 -39.83 -37.07 25.39
C ASN A 932 -39.14 -35.97 24.58
N ILE A 933 -37.94 -36.20 24.05
CA ILE A 933 -37.12 -35.18 23.38
C ILE A 933 -37.05 -35.47 21.88
N ALA A 934 -37.54 -34.56 21.05
CA ALA A 934 -37.46 -34.67 19.59
C ALA A 934 -36.03 -34.47 19.08
N SER A 935 -35.36 -33.40 19.52
CA SER A 935 -33.96 -33.11 19.18
C SER A 935 -33.28 -32.28 20.26
N LEU A 936 -31.95 -32.27 20.27
CA LEU A 936 -31.13 -31.52 21.22
C LEU A 936 -30.11 -30.64 20.50
N CYS A 937 -30.06 -29.34 20.81
CA CYS A 937 -29.05 -28.41 20.34
C CYS A 937 -28.23 -27.90 21.53
N CYS A 938 -26.91 -28.07 21.52
CA CYS A 938 -26.05 -27.59 22.61
C CYS A 938 -24.96 -26.66 22.09
N SER A 939 -24.83 -25.50 22.74
CA SER A 939 -23.84 -24.47 22.38
C SER A 939 -22.69 -24.44 23.38
N ASN A 940 -21.46 -24.64 22.87
CA ASN A 940 -20.19 -24.62 23.61
C ASN A 940 -20.19 -25.40 24.94
N SER A 941 -21.01 -26.43 25.06
CA SER A 941 -21.17 -27.25 26.27
C SER A 941 -21.95 -28.53 25.92
N SER A 942 -21.72 -29.61 26.67
CA SER A 942 -22.38 -30.92 26.46
C SER A 942 -22.12 -31.82 27.68
N MET A 943 -22.17 -33.15 27.55
CA MET A 943 -21.57 -34.04 28.57
C MET A 943 -20.07 -33.79 28.79
N PHE A 944 -19.38 -33.16 27.83
CA PHE A 944 -18.02 -32.66 27.96
C PHE A 944 -18.01 -31.14 28.19
N PHE A 945 -17.00 -30.66 28.91
CA PHE A 945 -16.77 -29.23 29.16
C PHE A 945 -15.28 -28.94 29.31
N LYS A 946 -14.59 -28.71 28.19
CA LYS A 946 -13.14 -28.46 28.15
C LYS A 946 -12.84 -26.97 28.09
N LEU A 947 -12.18 -26.47 29.14
CA LEU A 947 -11.76 -25.09 29.24
C LEU A 947 -10.40 -24.86 28.56
N ASN A 948 -10.13 -23.61 28.18
CA ASN A 948 -8.78 -23.22 27.77
C ASN A 948 -7.77 -23.32 28.94
N ALA A 949 -6.48 -23.35 28.63
CA ALA A 949 -5.42 -23.57 29.61
C ALA A 949 -5.45 -22.57 30.79
N SER A 950 -5.72 -21.29 30.50
CA SER A 950 -5.81 -20.24 31.51
C SER A 950 -6.99 -20.45 32.47
N SER A 951 -8.18 -20.76 31.94
CA SER A 951 -9.38 -20.97 32.75
C SER A 951 -9.31 -22.29 33.52
N LEU A 952 -8.73 -23.33 32.94
CA LEU A 952 -8.46 -24.59 33.64
C LEU A 952 -7.48 -24.38 34.81
N PHE A 953 -6.42 -23.60 34.60
CA PHE A 953 -5.49 -23.25 35.68
C PHE A 953 -6.20 -22.49 36.83
N LYS A 954 -7.06 -21.52 36.50
CA LYS A 954 -7.89 -20.81 37.48
C LYS A 954 -8.79 -21.77 38.28
N MET A 955 -9.40 -22.75 37.62
CA MET A 955 -10.26 -23.76 38.28
C MET A 955 -9.46 -24.72 39.18
N LYS A 956 -8.17 -24.97 38.90
CA LYS A 956 -7.30 -25.78 39.77
C LYS A 956 -6.87 -25.03 41.03
N LEU A 957 -6.66 -23.72 40.96
CA LEU A 957 -6.35 -22.89 42.13
C LEU A 957 -7.48 -22.95 43.18
N PRO A 958 -7.19 -22.78 44.48
CA PRO A 958 -8.19 -22.80 45.54
C PRO A 958 -9.08 -21.54 45.60
N ILE A 959 -9.25 -20.82 44.47
CA ILE A 959 -9.99 -19.56 44.39
C ILE A 959 -11.47 -19.76 44.77
N VAL A 960 -12.13 -20.78 44.23
CA VAL A 960 -13.54 -21.07 44.53
C VAL A 960 -13.74 -21.42 46.02
N PRO A 961 -12.98 -22.37 46.62
CA PRO A 961 -13.06 -22.61 48.06
C PRO A 961 -12.83 -21.36 48.92
N ILE A 962 -11.85 -20.53 48.59
CA ILE A 962 -11.57 -19.29 49.32
C ILE A 962 -12.73 -18.30 49.17
N ALA A 963 -13.28 -18.13 47.97
CA ALA A 963 -14.42 -17.27 47.71
C ALA A 963 -15.67 -17.71 48.49
N MET A 964 -15.94 -19.02 48.53
CA MET A 964 -17.04 -19.59 49.31
C MET A 964 -16.83 -19.38 50.82
N ALA A 965 -15.60 -19.53 51.31
CA ALA A 965 -15.27 -19.24 52.72
C ALA A 965 -15.48 -17.75 53.08
N ILE A 966 -15.18 -16.83 52.15
CA ILE A 966 -15.42 -15.39 52.32
C ILE A 966 -16.92 -15.07 52.35
N LEU A 967 -17.72 -15.71 51.49
CA LEU A 967 -19.16 -15.49 51.36
C LEU A 967 -19.96 -16.08 52.56
N GLY A 968 -19.50 -17.18 53.15
CA GLY A 968 -20.18 -17.79 54.30
C GLY A 968 -21.55 -18.35 53.93
N LYS A 969 -22.60 -18.00 54.70
CA LYS A 969 -23.98 -18.50 54.48
C LYS A 969 -24.73 -17.78 53.35
N ASP A 970 -24.25 -16.62 52.90
CA ASP A 970 -24.87 -15.85 51.80
C ASP A 970 -24.03 -16.06 50.54
N THR A 971 -24.43 -17.04 49.72
CA THR A 971 -23.68 -17.45 48.53
C THR A 971 -24.04 -16.63 47.30
N ILE A 972 -24.87 -15.59 47.40
CA ILE A 972 -25.21 -14.73 46.26
C ILE A 972 -24.27 -13.52 46.20
N LEU A 973 -23.61 -13.34 45.05
CA LEU A 973 -22.81 -12.16 44.76
C LEU A 973 -23.66 -11.15 43.96
N PRO A 974 -24.05 -9.98 44.51
CA PRO A 974 -24.74 -8.95 43.74
C PRO A 974 -23.76 -8.36 42.72
N LEU A 975 -24.12 -8.22 41.44
CA LEU A 975 -23.20 -7.72 40.39
C LEU A 975 -23.38 -6.22 40.12
N ILE A 976 -24.61 -5.77 39.90
CA ILE A 976 -25.00 -4.35 39.86
C ILE A 976 -24.84 -3.74 41.28
N LYS A 977 -24.63 -2.42 41.43
CA LYS A 977 -24.53 -1.74 42.72
C LYS A 977 -25.92 -1.53 43.36
N PRO A 978 -26.27 -2.13 44.52
CA PRO A 978 -27.29 -1.60 45.42
C PRO A 978 -26.62 -0.91 46.62
N SER A 979 -27.39 -0.10 47.35
CA SER A 979 -26.95 0.71 48.49
C SER A 979 -26.50 -0.06 49.76
N LYS A 980 -26.50 -1.41 49.75
CA LYS A 980 -26.09 -2.27 50.89
C LYS A 980 -25.22 -3.46 50.44
N VAL A 981 -23.96 -3.23 50.07
CA VAL A 981 -22.99 -4.32 49.78
C VAL A 981 -22.12 -4.58 51.01
N ASN A 982 -22.00 -5.84 51.43
CA ASN A 982 -21.17 -6.24 52.58
C ASN A 982 -19.66 -6.07 52.25
N LEU A 983 -18.81 -5.72 53.24
CA LEU A 983 -17.36 -5.52 53.04
C LEU A 983 -16.69 -6.73 52.36
N ARG A 984 -17.13 -7.95 52.70
CA ARG A 984 -16.63 -9.21 52.13
C ARG A 984 -16.94 -9.35 50.63
N GLN A 985 -18.15 -8.98 50.20
CA GLN A 985 -18.56 -9.00 48.79
C GLN A 985 -17.81 -7.92 47.98
N LYS A 986 -17.53 -6.76 48.59
CA LYS A 986 -16.71 -5.70 47.97
C LYS A 986 -15.27 -6.17 47.74
N ALA A 987 -14.68 -6.87 48.72
CA ALA A 987 -13.34 -7.46 48.58
C ALA A 987 -13.29 -8.48 47.42
N LEU A 988 -14.29 -9.36 47.30
CA LEU A 988 -14.34 -10.36 46.22
C LEU A 988 -14.48 -9.71 44.84
N LYS A 989 -15.28 -8.64 44.69
CA LYS A 989 -15.33 -7.85 43.44
C LYS A 989 -13.99 -7.21 43.10
N CYS A 990 -13.28 -6.66 44.08
CA CYS A 990 -11.95 -6.09 43.86
C CYS A 990 -10.96 -7.17 43.40
N ILE A 991 -10.97 -8.35 44.02
CA ILE A 991 -10.13 -9.48 43.61
C ILE A 991 -10.45 -9.89 42.17
N ALA A 992 -11.73 -10.03 41.81
CA ALA A 992 -12.14 -10.39 40.46
C ALA A 992 -11.65 -9.39 39.39
N ARG A 993 -11.61 -8.08 39.71
CA ARG A 993 -11.08 -7.04 38.79
C ARG A 993 -9.57 -7.14 38.55
N LEU A 994 -8.84 -7.68 39.52
CA LEU A 994 -7.40 -7.89 39.39
C LEU A 994 -7.06 -9.15 38.60
N ILE A 995 -8.03 -10.03 38.34
CA ILE A 995 -7.82 -11.24 37.54
C ILE A 995 -7.63 -10.86 36.06
N PRO A 996 -6.56 -11.33 35.40
CA PRO A 996 -6.33 -11.06 33.98
C PRO A 996 -7.48 -11.56 33.09
N CYS A 997 -7.89 -10.71 32.15
CA CYS A 997 -8.92 -10.94 31.14
C CYS A 997 -8.36 -10.64 29.74
N TYR A 998 -8.89 -11.27 28.69
CA TYR A 998 -8.40 -11.09 27.31
C TYR A 998 -8.71 -9.69 26.76
N GLN A 999 -9.88 -9.14 27.07
CA GLN A 999 -10.27 -7.77 26.74
C GLN A 999 -10.80 -7.06 27.99
N ARG A 1000 -10.53 -5.76 28.09
CA ARG A 1000 -11.12 -4.88 29.10
C ARG A 1000 -11.98 -3.83 28.42
N CYS A 1001 -13.09 -3.51 29.06
CA CYS A 1001 -13.94 -2.39 28.72
C CYS A 1001 -14.12 -1.51 29.95
N THR A 1002 -14.87 -0.43 29.77
CA THR A 1002 -15.13 0.56 30.82
C THR A 1002 -16.20 0.13 31.82
N TYR A 1003 -16.92 -0.97 31.56
CA TYR A 1003 -17.93 -1.52 32.47
C TYR A 1003 -17.28 -2.38 33.57
N ASP A 1004 -17.33 -1.86 34.80
CA ASP A 1004 -16.86 -2.52 36.02
C ASP A 1004 -17.47 -3.92 36.21
N GLU A 1005 -18.77 -4.06 35.91
CA GLU A 1005 -19.51 -5.31 36.06
C GLU A 1005 -19.04 -6.38 35.05
N CYS A 1006 -18.77 -5.97 33.80
CA CYS A 1006 -18.21 -6.85 32.77
C CYS A 1006 -16.83 -7.39 33.17
N THR A 1007 -15.99 -6.54 33.77
CA THR A 1007 -14.66 -6.93 34.28
C THR A 1007 -14.78 -7.93 35.43
N VAL A 1008 -15.71 -7.72 36.37
CA VAL A 1008 -15.94 -8.66 37.48
C VAL A 1008 -16.41 -10.02 36.96
N VAL A 1009 -17.40 -10.04 36.05
CA VAL A 1009 -17.93 -11.29 35.48
C VAL A 1009 -16.87 -12.02 34.66
N SER A 1010 -16.09 -11.31 33.85
CA SER A 1010 -14.95 -11.88 33.11
C SER A 1010 -13.85 -12.39 34.03
N GLY A 1011 -13.62 -11.75 35.18
CA GLY A 1011 -12.70 -12.22 36.20
C GLY A 1011 -13.13 -13.55 36.83
N ILE A 1012 -14.44 -13.72 37.07
CA ILE A 1012 -15.04 -14.92 37.69
C ILE A 1012 -15.11 -16.09 36.70
N PHE A 1013 -15.72 -15.87 35.52
CA PHE A 1013 -15.95 -16.94 34.55
C PHE A 1013 -14.80 -17.12 33.55
N GLY A 1014 -14.00 -16.07 33.31
CA GLY A 1014 -13.20 -15.93 32.10
C GLY A 1014 -13.93 -15.11 31.03
N SER A 1015 -13.21 -14.67 30.00
CA SER A 1015 -13.80 -13.94 28.87
C SER A 1015 -14.75 -14.87 28.11
N SER A 1016 -16.03 -14.52 28.00
CA SER A 1016 -17.06 -15.36 27.36
C SER A 1016 -17.41 -14.90 25.93
N PHE A 1017 -17.14 -13.65 25.59
CA PHE A 1017 -17.44 -13.04 24.29
C PHE A 1017 -16.31 -12.11 23.83
N TRP A 1018 -16.34 -11.72 22.55
CA TRP A 1018 -15.55 -10.60 22.03
C TRP A 1018 -16.43 -9.34 21.97
N HIS A 1019 -15.92 -8.21 22.45
CA HIS A 1019 -16.70 -6.95 22.44
C HIS A 1019 -17.05 -6.49 21.02
N GLU A 1020 -16.25 -6.88 20.02
CA GLU A 1020 -16.54 -6.60 18.60
C GLU A 1020 -17.81 -7.30 18.10
N ASN A 1021 -18.15 -8.46 18.68
CA ASN A 1021 -19.32 -9.25 18.29
C ASN A 1021 -20.61 -8.79 18.99
N LEU A 1022 -20.52 -7.90 19.99
CA LEU A 1022 -21.68 -7.37 20.71
C LEU A 1022 -22.06 -5.98 20.20
N SER A 1023 -23.35 -5.72 20.06
CA SER A 1023 -23.85 -4.36 19.87
C SER A 1023 -23.64 -3.54 21.15
N ALA A 1024 -23.50 -2.22 21.00
CA ALA A 1024 -23.29 -1.33 22.15
C ALA A 1024 -24.50 -1.33 23.11
N SER A 1025 -25.73 -1.42 22.58
CA SER A 1025 -26.97 -1.50 23.37
C SER A 1025 -27.06 -2.81 24.14
N MET A 1026 -26.69 -3.94 23.51
CA MET A 1026 -26.67 -5.24 24.20
C MET A 1026 -25.65 -5.22 25.33
N HIS A 1027 -24.40 -4.83 25.06
CA HIS A 1027 -23.36 -4.81 26.09
C HIS A 1027 -23.76 -3.96 27.31
N HIS A 1028 -24.43 -2.83 27.10
CA HIS A 1028 -25.01 -2.02 28.18
C HIS A 1028 -26.13 -2.77 28.93
N TRP A 1029 -27.17 -3.22 28.22
CA TRP A 1029 -28.33 -3.90 28.82
C TRP A 1029 -27.91 -5.14 29.63
N PHE A 1030 -26.97 -5.92 29.11
CA PHE A 1030 -26.49 -7.13 29.76
C PHE A 1030 -25.96 -6.88 31.17
N TYR A 1031 -25.12 -5.86 31.33
CA TYR A 1031 -24.37 -5.63 32.56
C TYR A 1031 -24.93 -4.53 33.46
N LYS A 1032 -25.78 -3.65 32.94
CA LYS A 1032 -26.49 -2.62 33.73
C LYS A 1032 -27.92 -2.99 34.08
N THR A 1033 -28.56 -3.86 33.31
CA THR A 1033 -30.01 -4.14 33.44
C THR A 1033 -30.29 -5.61 33.72
N SER A 1034 -29.67 -6.54 32.98
CA SER A 1034 -30.01 -7.98 33.03
C SER A 1034 -29.33 -8.74 34.18
N VAL A 1035 -28.00 -8.62 34.31
CA VAL A 1035 -27.23 -9.40 35.28
C VAL A 1035 -27.17 -8.70 36.64
N SER A 1036 -28.17 -8.93 37.49
CA SER A 1036 -28.26 -8.29 38.81
C SER A 1036 -27.57 -9.08 39.93
N ARG A 1037 -27.57 -10.41 39.87
CA ARG A 1037 -27.11 -11.32 40.95
C ARG A 1037 -26.45 -12.57 40.37
N LEU A 1038 -25.46 -13.09 41.08
CA LEU A 1038 -24.74 -14.31 40.73
C LEU A 1038 -24.75 -15.32 41.89
N PRO A 1039 -25.58 -16.38 41.85
CA PRO A 1039 -25.52 -17.47 42.82
C PRO A 1039 -24.19 -18.22 42.72
N MET A 1040 -23.39 -18.22 43.78
CA MET A 1040 -22.07 -18.88 43.83
C MET A 1040 -22.15 -20.34 44.28
N SER A 1041 -23.30 -20.79 44.79
CA SER A 1041 -23.54 -22.14 45.36
C SER A 1041 -23.23 -23.29 44.41
N ALA A 1042 -23.43 -23.13 43.09
CA ALA A 1042 -23.15 -24.17 42.11
C ALA A 1042 -21.68 -24.20 41.60
N PHE A 1043 -20.86 -23.19 41.90
CA PHE A 1043 -19.44 -23.17 41.48
C PHE A 1043 -18.58 -24.31 42.02
N PRO A 1044 -18.75 -24.79 43.28
CA PRO A 1044 -18.05 -25.97 43.76
C PRO A 1044 -18.28 -27.20 42.87
N HIS A 1045 -19.53 -27.46 42.46
CA HIS A 1045 -19.83 -28.56 41.55
C HIS A 1045 -19.30 -28.28 40.13
N LEU A 1046 -19.47 -27.06 39.61
CA LEU A 1046 -18.89 -26.65 38.32
C LEU A 1046 -17.38 -26.85 38.28
N ARG A 1047 -16.66 -26.55 39.37
CA ARG A 1047 -15.22 -26.78 39.49
C ARG A 1047 -14.86 -28.26 39.35
N LYS A 1048 -15.66 -29.17 39.94
CA LYS A 1048 -15.47 -30.62 39.78
C LYS A 1048 -15.63 -31.04 38.31
N ILE A 1049 -16.70 -30.58 37.66
CA ILE A 1049 -16.96 -30.83 36.23
C ILE A 1049 -15.81 -30.29 35.36
N CYS A 1050 -15.37 -29.05 35.57
CA CYS A 1050 -14.28 -28.44 34.81
C CYS A 1050 -12.95 -29.17 35.00
N ASN A 1051 -12.65 -29.67 36.21
CA ASN A 1051 -11.43 -30.40 36.49
C ASN A 1051 -11.44 -31.81 35.88
N ALA A 1052 -12.59 -32.49 35.86
CA ALA A 1052 -12.77 -33.77 35.14
C ALA A 1052 -12.79 -33.56 33.61
N GLY A 1053 -13.34 -32.42 33.18
CA GLY A 1053 -13.59 -32.07 31.78
C GLY A 1053 -14.84 -32.75 31.18
N PHE A 1054 -15.68 -33.37 32.02
CA PHE A 1054 -16.95 -34.00 31.68
C PHE A 1054 -17.90 -33.98 32.91
N ILE A 1055 -19.19 -34.23 32.70
CA ILE A 1055 -20.21 -34.17 33.76
C ILE A 1055 -19.98 -35.26 34.82
N VAL A 1056 -20.09 -34.87 36.08
CA VAL A 1056 -19.95 -35.73 37.26
C VAL A 1056 -21.11 -35.45 38.22
N ASP A 1057 -21.29 -36.31 39.22
CA ASP A 1057 -22.24 -36.04 40.31
C ASP A 1057 -21.69 -35.04 41.33
N SER A 1058 -22.52 -34.66 42.32
CA SER A 1058 -22.17 -33.74 43.40
C SER A 1058 -20.92 -34.16 44.17
N ASP A 1059 -20.59 -35.46 44.22
CA ASP A 1059 -19.41 -36.01 44.87
C ASP A 1059 -18.17 -35.95 43.97
N GLY A 1060 -18.36 -35.88 42.65
CA GLY A 1060 -17.30 -35.82 41.63
C GLY A 1060 -17.07 -37.15 40.91
N GLN A 1061 -18.00 -38.10 41.03
CA GLN A 1061 -17.93 -39.43 40.42
C GLN A 1061 -18.58 -39.46 39.04
N ASN A 1062 -18.05 -40.32 38.16
CA ASN A 1062 -18.59 -40.52 36.82
C ASN A 1062 -19.81 -41.47 36.83
N LYS A 1063 -20.99 -40.95 37.19
CA LYS A 1063 -22.25 -41.72 37.13
C LYS A 1063 -23.00 -41.60 35.79
N TYR A 1064 -22.63 -40.63 34.95
CA TYR A 1064 -23.41 -40.27 33.77
C TYR A 1064 -22.84 -40.84 32.46
N LEU A 1065 -21.54 -40.69 32.21
CA LEU A 1065 -20.92 -41.13 30.94
C LEU A 1065 -20.83 -42.66 30.81
N ILE A 1066 -21.25 -43.42 31.82
CA ILE A 1066 -21.39 -44.87 31.73
C ILE A 1066 -22.74 -45.30 31.12
N HIS A 1067 -23.66 -44.35 30.87
CA HIS A 1067 -25.00 -44.60 30.34
C HIS A 1067 -25.29 -43.90 29.00
N PRO A 1068 -24.47 -44.07 27.95
CA PRO A 1068 -24.72 -43.46 26.63
C PRO A 1068 -26.01 -43.99 25.96
N GLU A 1069 -26.49 -45.17 26.35
CA GLU A 1069 -27.73 -45.76 25.85
C GLU A 1069 -28.96 -44.89 26.11
N ARG A 1070 -28.94 -44.11 27.20
CA ARG A 1070 -30.05 -43.23 27.60
C ARG A 1070 -30.10 -41.93 26.81
N MET A 1071 -29.04 -41.61 26.08
CA MET A 1071 -28.95 -40.41 25.24
C MET A 1071 -29.29 -40.73 23.77
N ALA A 1072 -30.42 -41.39 23.55
CA ALA A 1072 -30.92 -41.76 22.22
C ALA A 1072 -31.69 -40.59 21.54
N VAL A 1073 -31.05 -39.44 21.40
CA VAL A 1073 -31.65 -38.20 20.84
C VAL A 1073 -30.78 -37.66 19.70
N PRO A 1074 -31.36 -37.22 18.55
CA PRO A 1074 -30.64 -36.48 17.53
C PRO A 1074 -30.07 -35.17 18.10
N THR A 1075 -28.76 -34.95 17.93
CA THR A 1075 -28.06 -33.84 18.60
C THR A 1075 -27.20 -32.99 17.65
N LEU A 1076 -27.31 -31.68 17.77
CA LEU A 1076 -26.42 -30.69 17.17
C LEU A 1076 -25.51 -30.06 18.23
N TYR A 1077 -24.19 -30.19 18.04
CA TYR A 1077 -23.19 -29.50 18.85
C TYR A 1077 -22.64 -28.30 18.10
N ILE A 1078 -22.86 -27.09 18.60
CA ILE A 1078 -22.34 -25.85 18.01
C ILE A 1078 -21.25 -25.29 18.92
N SER A 1079 -20.13 -24.87 18.34
CA SER A 1079 -19.07 -24.16 19.09
C SER A 1079 -18.53 -22.95 18.35
N GLY A 1080 -18.06 -21.96 19.10
CA GLY A 1080 -17.33 -20.82 18.53
C GLY A 1080 -15.89 -21.23 18.22
N GLY A 1081 -15.35 -20.80 17.07
CA GLY A 1081 -13.98 -21.11 16.65
C GLY A 1081 -12.91 -20.43 17.50
N ARG A 1082 -13.24 -19.31 18.18
CA ARG A 1082 -12.30 -18.58 19.04
C ARG A 1082 -12.34 -19.10 20.47
N THR A 1083 -11.22 -19.66 20.93
CA THR A 1083 -11.09 -20.30 22.25
C THR A 1083 -10.93 -19.27 23.38
N LEU A 1084 -12.03 -18.64 23.79
CA LEU A 1084 -12.05 -17.64 24.87
C LEU A 1084 -12.25 -18.24 26.28
N LEU A 1085 -13.18 -19.20 26.40
CA LEU A 1085 -13.50 -19.87 27.66
C LEU A 1085 -13.52 -21.39 27.48
N VAL A 1086 -14.45 -21.88 26.65
CA VAL A 1086 -14.59 -23.29 26.28
C VAL A 1086 -13.93 -23.53 24.93
N THR A 1087 -13.26 -24.65 24.77
CA THR A 1087 -12.57 -25.03 23.53
C THR A 1087 -13.51 -25.76 22.56
N PRO A 1088 -13.32 -25.63 21.23
CA PRO A 1088 -14.03 -26.44 20.23
C PRO A 1088 -13.83 -27.95 20.37
N GLU A 1089 -12.85 -28.38 21.16
CA GLU A 1089 -12.64 -29.78 21.55
C GLU A 1089 -13.85 -30.35 22.31
N THR A 1090 -14.58 -29.49 23.04
CA THR A 1090 -15.79 -29.89 23.77
C THR A 1090 -16.85 -30.48 22.85
N SER A 1091 -17.21 -29.76 21.79
CA SER A 1091 -18.21 -30.21 20.80
C SER A 1091 -17.69 -31.39 19.98
N PHE A 1092 -16.37 -31.45 19.74
CA PHE A 1092 -15.71 -32.54 19.02
C PHE A 1092 -15.79 -33.87 19.80
N LEU A 1093 -15.41 -33.87 21.08
CA LEU A 1093 -15.46 -35.05 21.94
C LEU A 1093 -16.89 -35.55 22.08
N ALA A 1094 -17.86 -34.66 22.30
CA ALA A 1094 -19.26 -35.03 22.40
C ALA A 1094 -19.79 -35.67 21.11
N ASN A 1095 -19.47 -35.08 19.96
CA ASN A 1095 -19.87 -35.62 18.66
C ASN A 1095 -19.24 -37.00 18.38
N GLN A 1096 -17.95 -37.18 18.67
CA GLN A 1096 -17.29 -38.47 18.49
C GLN A 1096 -17.84 -39.54 19.43
N TYR A 1097 -18.00 -39.19 20.71
CA TYR A 1097 -18.53 -40.10 21.73
C TYR A 1097 -19.94 -40.59 21.36
N MET A 1098 -20.82 -39.69 20.94
CA MET A 1098 -22.18 -40.09 20.54
C MET A 1098 -22.23 -40.83 19.22
N ARG A 1099 -21.39 -40.50 18.23
CA ARG A 1099 -21.29 -41.30 17.00
C ARG A 1099 -20.80 -42.72 17.26
N LEU A 1100 -19.95 -42.91 18.27
CA LEU A 1100 -19.45 -44.22 18.67
C LEU A 1100 -20.52 -45.06 19.35
N HIS A 1101 -21.29 -44.48 20.28
CA HIS A 1101 -22.25 -45.23 21.10
C HIS A 1101 -23.69 -45.24 20.55
N GLN A 1102 -24.06 -44.29 19.69
CA GLN A 1102 -25.40 -44.11 19.10
C GLN A 1102 -25.30 -43.87 17.58
N SER A 1103 -24.63 -44.77 16.87
CA SER A 1103 -24.37 -44.63 15.42
C SER A 1103 -25.62 -44.56 14.54
N GLY A 1104 -26.76 -45.07 15.01
CA GLY A 1104 -28.06 -45.01 14.32
C GLY A 1104 -28.75 -43.65 14.36
N LEU A 1105 -28.25 -42.69 15.15
CA LEU A 1105 -28.85 -41.37 15.34
C LEU A 1105 -27.99 -40.26 14.74
N ARG A 1106 -28.65 -39.15 14.39
CA ARG A 1106 -27.99 -38.01 13.76
C ARG A 1106 -27.27 -37.16 14.81
N HIS A 1107 -25.94 -37.24 14.81
CA HIS A 1107 -25.08 -36.36 15.60
C HIS A 1107 -24.25 -35.44 14.69
N THR A 1108 -24.59 -34.15 14.69
CA THR A 1108 -23.95 -33.12 13.87
C THR A 1108 -23.12 -32.15 14.71
N ARG A 1109 -22.08 -31.58 14.11
CA ARG A 1109 -21.21 -30.58 14.74
C ARG A 1109 -20.98 -29.41 13.81
N VAL A 1110 -21.01 -28.19 14.34
CA VAL A 1110 -20.74 -26.94 13.63
C VAL A 1110 -19.77 -26.09 14.44
N VAL A 1111 -18.75 -25.52 13.77
CA VAL A 1111 -17.83 -24.54 14.36
C VAL A 1111 -17.94 -23.23 13.60
N VAL A 1112 -18.29 -22.16 14.31
CA VAL A 1112 -18.54 -20.84 13.73
C VAL A 1112 -17.29 -19.96 13.93
N ASP A 1113 -16.61 -19.59 12.83
CA ASP A 1113 -15.40 -18.75 12.90
C ASP A 1113 -15.72 -17.34 13.40
N GLY A 1114 -14.79 -16.72 14.13
CA GLY A 1114 -14.96 -15.39 14.70
C GLY A 1114 -15.74 -15.32 16.02
N PHE A 1115 -16.45 -16.38 16.40
CA PHE A 1115 -17.31 -16.41 17.59
C PHE A 1115 -16.64 -17.11 18.79
N GLY A 1116 -16.88 -16.61 19.99
CA GLY A 1116 -16.49 -17.15 21.30
C GLY A 1116 -17.55 -18.04 21.97
N HIS A 1117 -17.60 -18.00 23.31
CA HIS A 1117 -18.47 -18.89 24.10
C HIS A 1117 -19.95 -18.46 24.06
N LEU A 1118 -20.20 -17.22 24.47
CA LEU A 1118 -21.54 -16.62 24.57
C LEU A 1118 -21.94 -15.94 23.26
N ASP A 1119 -20.95 -15.52 22.45
CA ASP A 1119 -21.15 -14.88 21.13
C ASP A 1119 -22.16 -15.63 20.26
N LEU A 1120 -22.23 -16.96 20.35
CA LEU A 1120 -23.12 -17.78 19.52
C LEU A 1120 -24.60 -17.43 19.67
N LEU A 1121 -25.00 -16.85 20.80
CA LEU A 1121 -26.39 -16.55 21.11
C LEU A 1121 -26.67 -15.05 21.22
N VAL A 1122 -25.71 -14.29 21.78
CA VAL A 1122 -25.90 -12.86 22.07
C VAL A 1122 -25.19 -11.93 21.08
N GLY A 1123 -24.40 -12.47 20.15
CA GLY A 1123 -23.68 -11.66 19.17
C GLY A 1123 -24.62 -11.02 18.15
N GLU A 1124 -24.28 -9.81 17.70
CA GLU A 1124 -25.05 -8.99 16.74
C GLU A 1124 -25.35 -9.76 15.44
N GLU A 1125 -24.43 -10.62 15.01
CA GLU A 1125 -24.54 -11.41 13.78
C GLU A 1125 -25.00 -12.88 14.01
N SER A 1126 -25.39 -13.25 15.24
CA SER A 1126 -25.79 -14.62 15.59
C SER A 1126 -26.98 -15.12 14.79
N TYR A 1127 -27.94 -14.23 14.50
CA TYR A 1127 -29.13 -14.58 13.72
C TYR A 1127 -28.83 -14.91 12.26
N LYS A 1128 -27.71 -14.40 11.72
CA LYS A 1128 -27.25 -14.73 10.36
C LYS A 1128 -26.38 -15.98 10.35
N LYS A 1129 -25.49 -16.13 11.34
CA LYS A 1129 -24.41 -17.13 11.31
C LYS A 1129 -24.65 -18.39 12.14
N VAL A 1130 -25.52 -18.33 13.14
CA VAL A 1130 -25.70 -19.41 14.13
C VAL A 1130 -27.12 -19.98 14.10
N PHE A 1131 -28.14 -19.13 14.22
CA PHE A 1131 -29.53 -19.59 14.31
C PHE A 1131 -30.00 -20.43 13.12
N PRO A 1132 -29.56 -20.17 11.86
CA PRO A 1132 -29.92 -21.04 10.73
C PRO A 1132 -29.50 -22.50 10.92
N HIS A 1133 -28.37 -22.78 11.59
CA HIS A 1133 -27.95 -24.15 11.87
C HIS A 1133 -28.87 -24.84 12.89
N ILE A 1134 -29.34 -24.11 13.90
CA ILE A 1134 -30.29 -24.61 14.90
C ILE A 1134 -31.64 -24.92 14.23
N LEU A 1135 -32.18 -23.97 13.47
CA LEU A 1135 -33.46 -24.11 12.78
C LEU A 1135 -33.43 -25.25 11.75
N SER A 1136 -32.34 -25.36 11.00
CA SER A 1136 -32.13 -26.45 10.04
C SER A 1136 -32.12 -27.83 10.72
N HIS A 1137 -31.45 -27.95 11.87
CA HIS A 1137 -31.44 -29.20 12.63
C HIS A 1137 -32.84 -29.61 13.12
N ILE A 1138 -33.60 -28.67 13.69
CA ILE A 1138 -34.99 -28.92 14.13
C ILE A 1138 -35.86 -29.36 12.94
N GLY A 1139 -35.84 -28.60 11.84
CA GLY A 1139 -36.66 -28.89 10.66
C GLY A 1139 -36.34 -30.25 10.01
N LEU A 1140 -35.07 -30.67 10.00
CA LEU A 1140 -34.67 -31.98 9.46
C LEU A 1140 -35.17 -33.16 10.31
N VAL A 1141 -35.24 -32.98 11.63
CA VAL A 1141 -35.77 -34.01 12.54
C VAL A 1141 -37.29 -34.12 12.40
N GLU A 1142 -38.03 -33.01 12.31
CA GLU A 1142 -39.49 -33.02 12.11
C GLU A 1142 -39.92 -33.66 10.77
N GLN A 1143 -39.08 -33.58 9.74
CA GLN A 1143 -39.36 -34.18 8.42
C GLN A 1143 -39.10 -35.69 8.34
N GLY A 1144 -38.60 -36.34 9.41
CA GLY A 1144 -38.37 -37.79 9.46
C GLY A 1144 -37.32 -38.32 8.48
N ARG A 1145 -36.53 -37.46 7.85
CA ARG A 1145 -35.54 -37.86 6.83
C ARG A 1145 -34.29 -38.46 7.48
N HIS A 1146 -34.29 -39.78 7.63
CA HIS A 1146 -33.09 -40.60 7.72
C HIS A 1146 -32.40 -40.68 6.34
N VAL A 1147 -31.83 -39.58 5.84
CA VAL A 1147 -30.99 -39.63 4.63
C VAL A 1147 -29.54 -39.52 5.05
N VAL A 1148 -28.89 -40.68 5.12
CA VAL A 1148 -27.44 -40.81 5.01
C VAL A 1148 -27.07 -40.36 3.60
N THR A 1149 -26.23 -39.33 3.52
CA THR A 1149 -25.46 -38.85 2.35
C THR A 1149 -26.22 -38.36 1.11
N GLY A 1150 -25.96 -37.09 0.74
CA GLY A 1150 -25.98 -36.65 -0.66
C GLY A 1150 -27.26 -35.98 -1.21
N ALA A 1151 -27.73 -34.86 -0.63
CA ALA A 1151 -28.64 -33.97 -1.34
C ALA A 1151 -28.59 -32.51 -0.83
N LYS A 1152 -28.16 -31.60 -1.71
CA LYS A 1152 -28.25 -30.11 -1.65
C LYS A 1152 -28.11 -29.50 -0.24
N GLU A 1153 -26.90 -29.48 0.30
CA GLU A 1153 -26.57 -28.58 1.40
C GLU A 1153 -26.71 -27.13 0.92
N SER A 1154 -27.64 -26.41 1.54
CA SER A 1154 -28.01 -25.04 1.18
C SER A 1154 -26.85 -24.05 1.36
N LYS A 1155 -27.02 -22.88 0.73
CA LYS A 1155 -26.17 -21.67 0.69
C LYS A 1155 -25.47 -21.23 1.99
N TYR A 1156 -25.84 -21.79 3.15
CA TYR A 1156 -25.34 -21.43 4.49
C TYR A 1156 -24.10 -22.22 4.96
N CYS A 1157 -23.61 -23.22 4.23
CA CYS A 1157 -22.37 -23.95 4.57
C CYS A 1157 -21.07 -23.15 4.34
N LYS A 1158 -21.11 -21.94 3.74
CA LYS A 1158 -19.90 -21.16 3.43
C LYS A 1158 -19.27 -20.42 4.63
N GLU A 1159 -19.96 -20.33 5.76
CA GLU A 1159 -19.49 -19.56 6.93
C GLU A 1159 -19.12 -20.43 8.16
N ALA A 1160 -19.36 -21.73 8.08
CA ALA A 1160 -18.73 -22.69 9.00
C ALA A 1160 -17.30 -22.95 8.52
N LEU A 1161 -16.34 -23.20 9.44
CA LEU A 1161 -15.03 -23.71 9.02
C LEU A 1161 -15.25 -24.91 8.10
N SER A 1162 -14.59 -24.90 6.93
CA SER A 1162 -14.65 -26.06 6.04
C SER A 1162 -14.20 -27.29 6.82
N TRP A 1163 -14.75 -28.47 6.53
CA TRP A 1163 -14.34 -29.71 7.22
C TRP A 1163 -12.81 -29.90 7.24
N SER A 1164 -12.11 -29.42 6.21
CA SER A 1164 -10.65 -29.43 6.10
C SER A 1164 -9.90 -28.40 6.96
N ASP A 1165 -10.56 -27.34 7.44
CA ASP A 1165 -9.94 -26.27 8.24
C ASP A 1165 -10.18 -26.44 9.76
N ASP A 1166 -10.78 -27.56 10.18
CA ASP A 1166 -10.93 -27.90 11.60
C ASP A 1166 -9.60 -28.43 12.18
N PRO A 1167 -8.94 -27.70 13.09
CA PRO A 1167 -7.63 -28.07 13.62
C PRO A 1167 -7.62 -29.40 14.40
N PHE A 1168 -8.78 -29.99 14.70
CA PHE A 1168 -8.89 -31.28 15.38
C PHE A 1168 -9.16 -32.46 14.44
N GLU A 1169 -9.46 -32.23 13.15
CA GLU A 1169 -9.58 -33.33 12.18
C GLU A 1169 -8.22 -33.75 11.59
N ASP A 1170 -7.25 -32.84 11.48
CA ASP A 1170 -5.90 -33.12 10.96
C ASP A 1170 -5.15 -34.22 11.75
N ARG A 1171 -5.56 -34.46 13.01
CA ARG A 1171 -5.05 -35.58 13.82
C ARG A 1171 -5.48 -36.96 13.34
N LYS A 1172 -6.48 -37.10 12.45
CA LYS A 1172 -6.87 -38.39 11.87
C LYS A 1172 -5.97 -38.86 10.73
N ARG A 1173 -5.21 -37.97 10.08
CA ARG A 1173 -4.33 -38.36 8.96
C ARG A 1173 -2.95 -38.83 9.40
N GLY A 1174 -2.66 -38.85 10.70
CA GLY A 1174 -1.41 -39.36 11.25
C GLY A 1174 -1.60 -40.03 12.61
N VAL A 1175 -1.53 -41.36 12.61
CA VAL A 1175 -1.13 -42.25 13.72
C VAL A 1175 -2.25 -42.82 14.63
N HIS A 1176 -2.36 -44.14 14.51
CA HIS A 1176 -2.93 -45.19 15.37
C HIS A 1176 -3.42 -44.84 16.78
N ILE A 1177 -4.63 -45.34 17.07
CA ILE A 1177 -5.17 -45.64 18.40
C ILE A 1177 -4.13 -46.47 19.18
N ARG A 1178 -3.45 -45.86 20.16
CA ARG A 1178 -2.78 -46.58 21.25
C ARG A 1178 -3.54 -46.33 22.54
N THR A 1179 -4.00 -47.44 23.10
CA THR A 1179 -4.66 -47.58 24.39
C THR A 1179 -3.92 -46.89 25.53
N PHE A 1180 -4.72 -46.34 26.44
CA PHE A 1180 -4.35 -45.85 27.77
C PHE A 1180 -3.27 -46.69 28.47
N ASN A 1181 -2.17 -46.04 28.87
CA ASN A 1181 -1.50 -46.33 30.13
C ASN A 1181 -0.65 -45.13 30.55
N GLY A 1182 -0.78 -44.76 31.82
CA GLY A 1182 -0.22 -43.53 32.39
C GLY A 1182 1.29 -43.50 32.45
N LYS A 1183 1.85 -42.29 32.31
CA LYS A 1183 2.94 -41.71 33.11
C LYS A 1183 3.29 -40.33 32.53
N TYR A 1184 3.40 -39.37 33.45
CA TYR A 1184 4.17 -38.12 33.44
C TYR A 1184 4.58 -37.50 32.10
N PHE A 1185 4.12 -36.26 31.85
CA PHE A 1185 4.93 -35.27 31.15
C PHE A 1185 5.30 -34.15 32.13
N SER A 1186 6.59 -34.16 32.47
CA SER A 1186 7.32 -33.17 33.24
C SER A 1186 7.40 -31.84 32.49
N ALA A 1187 7.37 -30.78 33.29
CA ALA A 1187 7.65 -29.42 32.91
C ALA A 1187 9.10 -29.26 32.43
N GLU A 1188 9.31 -28.50 31.35
CA GLU A 1188 10.59 -27.88 31.06
C GLU A 1188 10.40 -26.47 30.49
N ILE A 1189 11.40 -25.63 30.77
CA ILE A 1189 11.70 -24.29 30.25
C ILE A 1189 11.27 -23.11 31.14
N LEU A 1190 12.02 -22.94 32.23
CA LEU A 1190 12.45 -21.66 32.81
C LEU A 1190 13.88 -21.91 33.33
N PRO A 1191 14.92 -21.19 32.85
CA PRO A 1191 15.37 -20.03 33.64
C PRO A 1191 16.04 -18.90 32.80
N SER A 1192 15.57 -17.65 32.95
CA SER A 1192 16.33 -16.47 32.47
C SER A 1192 16.01 -15.19 33.27
N VAL A 1193 15.79 -15.28 34.59
CA VAL A 1193 15.34 -14.14 35.42
C VAL A 1193 16.24 -13.91 36.65
N PHE A 1194 17.56 -13.99 36.52
CA PHE A 1194 18.47 -13.69 37.65
C PHE A 1194 19.67 -12.79 37.34
N LEU A 1195 19.66 -12.05 36.23
CA LEU A 1195 20.82 -11.20 35.84
C LEU A 1195 20.50 -9.70 35.63
N LEU A 1196 19.43 -9.17 36.23
CA LEU A 1196 19.04 -7.76 36.05
C LEU A 1196 18.77 -6.97 37.34
N MET A 1197 19.44 -7.33 38.46
CA MET A 1197 19.42 -6.56 39.71
C MET A 1197 20.83 -6.21 40.24
N HIS A 1198 21.83 -6.08 39.36
CA HIS A 1198 23.19 -5.64 39.76
C HIS A 1198 23.82 -4.54 38.89
N LEU A 1199 23.04 -3.82 38.07
CA LEU A 1199 23.49 -2.62 37.37
C LEU A 1199 22.37 -1.56 37.33
N VAL A 1200 22.07 -1.00 38.51
CA VAL A 1200 21.52 0.35 38.69
C VAL A 1200 22.55 1.13 39.49
#